data_AF-A0A2T7NAZ2-F1
#
_entry.id   AF-A0A2T7NAZ2-F1
#
_cell.length_a   1.000
_cell.length_b   1.000
_cell.length_c   1.000
_cell.angle_alpha   90.00
_cell.angle_beta   90.00
_cell.angle_gamma   90.00
#
_symmetry.space_group_name_H-M   'P 1'
#
loop_
_entity.id
_entity.type
_entity.pdbx_description
1 polymer ?
#
loop_
_entity_poly.entity_id
_entity_poly.type
_entity_poly.pdbx_seq_one_letter_code
_entity_poly.pdbx_strand_id
1 'polypeptide(L)'
;MNYRENILAGLDWDEGLSMPVANADNKLLEDEVQRKQQIVTGHKNELDETEDRVFAMGEHLKNVRQELVHTQNNIFKQTQKLEQMKSQMNWDQQALEAWLEESARKDEDSMALQKYTRQDESKIKELMLTLERMTEESQHKRRQLDHETTSTIVAQMELDKTAEDFRKAHAERQDLIQQWEFTIEQMQRRDKEMDLLALQLARIKIQVRHQEEAIRDKQQFLQNEIENNQEQEKKIFLAERTLGKLRTEYQELDSQRFQFSDELETLKRTVDRTAVDLETTRSRVTQLKKDVQDKTIKLKQAKDLRKALVEKLKVATESTLSAEERAAQMDEFLNNEEKRQKDLYQDLKTLRDINFKKQEELHDAQRNEKDVESSIQGSQATQRNLISKIMRLDTEALKQQEIIYKQDYTIQQLERRISRMQGEHSNEELMNLEKRQHELQEELNEKNNIHSVLIIQVKRLQDDVRRVTSQLEKTSGEKAGLTTKIEETILYNSVADRELKSVIKNKQDRMVDENIKKLEVKRLKDMLNSKSDDVLTQEKRRLQLETAMKERMQEIAIHKDMLVAQYRAADTERQQISAELHERMSKIDKLRKRYEILMISMAPAEGEESSQAYYVIKAAQEKEELQREGDKLDAQIRKAEKEIRALENTLKVMNGRNEQYRKSFNKITETSDEMDKKQQLDEQMRAVMDKYKYKRRQIRELQDDLQTMSTTLDNLNRDEDAYVGMIEEKKNKILQLNKDLDDQRAKLERVTKQRDIGLRELRDFNKSIMKYISEAVGQHPDMMEAVNMYFSQANLPAIVPSGTPGSSRSSVSSGHSSRTSSVRSLGSSQRSGSALQIGVRTPTSSRSSSSSSHQGPR
;
A
#
# COMPACT_ATOMS: atom_id res chain seq x y z
N MET A 1 -99.45 -12.45 122.47
CA MET A 1 -100.81 -13.04 122.57
C MET A 1 -100.68 -14.20 123.54
N ASN A 2 -101.12 -14.14 124.80
CA ASN A 2 -102.42 -13.72 125.35
C ASN A 2 -103.50 -14.80 125.12
N TYR A 3 -104.23 -15.15 126.21
CA TYR A 3 -105.32 -16.15 126.29
C TYR A 3 -104.99 -17.65 126.07
N ARG A 4 -104.51 -18.36 127.12
CA ARG A 4 -104.99 -19.74 127.44
C ARG A 4 -104.66 -20.37 128.82
N GLU A 5 -104.19 -19.62 129.82
CA GLU A 5 -103.97 -20.14 131.19
C GLU A 5 -104.96 -19.63 132.26
N ASN A 6 -106.05 -18.95 131.87
CA ASN A 6 -106.92 -18.22 132.82
C ASN A 6 -108.39 -18.66 132.85
N ILE A 7 -108.71 -19.84 132.32
CA ILE A 7 -110.06 -20.46 132.43
C ILE A 7 -109.88 -21.96 132.64
N LEU A 8 -109.59 -22.36 133.88
CA LEU A 8 -109.88 -23.68 134.51
C LEU A 8 -109.31 -23.80 135.95
N ALA A 9 -108.67 -22.76 136.50
CA ALA A 9 -108.42 -22.61 137.93
C ALA A 9 -109.60 -21.89 138.61
N GLY A 10 -110.73 -22.59 138.74
CA GLY A 10 -111.99 -22.01 139.26
C GLY A 10 -112.93 -23.00 139.94
N LEU A 11 -112.38 -24.13 140.41
CA LEU A 11 -113.08 -25.14 141.22
C LEU A 11 -112.12 -25.62 142.31
N ASP A 12 -112.22 -25.01 143.48
CA ASP A 12 -111.47 -25.39 144.68
C ASP A 12 -111.87 -26.79 145.14
N TRP A 13 -110.90 -27.71 145.20
CA TRP A 13 -110.99 -28.93 146.02
C TRP A 13 -109.66 -29.10 146.76
N ASP A 14 -109.63 -28.51 147.95
CA ASP A 14 -108.51 -28.56 148.90
C ASP A 14 -108.47 -29.92 149.63
N GLU A 15 -107.32 -30.27 150.20
CA GLU A 15 -107.06 -31.61 150.76
C GLU A 15 -107.89 -31.95 152.02
N GLY A 16 -108.40 -33.20 152.08
CA GLY A 16 -108.57 -33.93 153.34
C GLY A 16 -109.85 -33.71 154.16
N LEU A 17 -110.95 -34.34 153.73
CA LEU A 17 -112.03 -34.76 154.66
C LEU A 17 -112.27 -36.28 154.58
N SER A 18 -112.58 -36.89 155.73
CA SER A 18 -112.54 -38.34 155.96
C SER A 18 -113.91 -39.04 155.85
N MET A 19 -113.87 -40.36 155.58
CA MET A 19 -114.94 -41.39 155.67
C MET A 19 -116.02 -41.46 154.56
N PRO A 20 -116.50 -42.68 154.17
CA PRO A 20 -115.84 -44.00 154.25
C PRO A 20 -116.09 -44.98 153.05
N VAL A 21 -115.00 -45.66 152.64
CA VAL A 21 -114.94 -47.08 152.16
C VAL A 21 -115.79 -47.53 150.94
N ALA A 22 -115.13 -47.96 149.85
CA ALA A 22 -115.17 -49.36 149.33
C ALA A 22 -114.49 -49.55 147.94
N ASN A 23 -113.63 -50.59 147.86
CA ASN A 23 -113.08 -51.31 146.69
C ASN A 23 -111.68 -50.95 146.15
N ALA A 24 -110.92 -52.02 145.85
CA ALA A 24 -109.50 -51.99 145.51
C ALA A 24 -109.20 -51.52 144.07
N ASP A 25 -110.18 -51.62 143.17
CA ASP A 25 -110.00 -51.38 141.73
C ASP A 25 -109.62 -49.92 141.41
N ASN A 26 -110.14 -48.96 142.18
CA ASN A 26 -109.85 -47.54 141.97
C ASN A 26 -108.38 -47.18 142.27
N LYS A 27 -107.72 -47.91 143.19
CA LYS A 27 -106.31 -47.66 143.51
C LYS A 27 -105.37 -48.13 142.39
N LEU A 28 -105.73 -49.21 141.69
CA LEU A 28 -105.01 -49.67 140.50
C LEU A 28 -105.12 -48.68 139.34
N LEU A 29 -106.27 -48.03 139.17
CA LEU A 29 -106.48 -47.02 138.13
C LEU A 29 -105.64 -45.76 138.34
N GLU A 30 -105.40 -45.36 139.59
CA GLU A 30 -104.63 -44.15 139.91
C GLU A 30 -103.11 -44.35 139.62
N ASP A 31 -102.56 -45.51 140.00
CA ASP A 31 -101.19 -45.93 139.63
C ASP A 31 -101.01 -46.05 138.10
N GLU A 32 -102.05 -46.51 137.40
CA GLU A 32 -102.08 -46.64 135.93
C GLU A 32 -102.03 -45.27 135.22
N VAL A 33 -102.68 -44.24 135.79
CA VAL A 33 -102.68 -42.87 135.26
C VAL A 33 -101.32 -42.20 135.47
N GLN A 34 -100.72 -42.29 136.66
CA GLN A 34 -99.39 -41.71 136.89
C GLN A 34 -98.32 -42.32 135.97
N ARG A 35 -98.37 -43.64 135.74
CA ARG A 35 -97.46 -44.34 134.84
C ARG A 35 -97.61 -43.85 133.39
N LYS A 36 -98.84 -43.60 132.93
CA LYS A 36 -99.11 -43.02 131.59
C LYS A 36 -98.64 -41.57 131.48
N GLN A 37 -98.76 -40.76 132.54
CA GLN A 37 -98.29 -39.38 132.53
C GLN A 37 -96.77 -39.28 132.31
N GLN A 38 -95.98 -40.15 132.96
CA GLN A 38 -94.53 -40.21 132.76
C GLN A 38 -94.14 -40.64 131.33
N ILE A 39 -94.86 -41.58 130.74
CA ILE A 39 -94.65 -42.03 129.35
C ILE A 39 -94.89 -40.88 128.37
N VAL A 40 -95.95 -40.07 128.57
CA VAL A 40 -96.25 -38.91 127.72
C VAL A 40 -95.14 -37.85 127.79
N THR A 41 -94.56 -37.59 128.96
CA THR A 41 -93.41 -36.68 129.07
C THR A 41 -92.14 -37.23 128.40
N GLY A 42 -91.92 -38.55 128.42
CA GLY A 42 -90.81 -39.19 127.71
C GLY A 42 -90.92 -39.00 126.20
N HIS A 43 -92.07 -39.39 125.61
CA HIS A 43 -92.30 -39.26 124.18
C HIS A 43 -92.31 -37.80 123.67
N LYS A 44 -92.60 -36.82 124.52
CA LYS A 44 -92.51 -35.42 124.14
C LYS A 44 -91.06 -34.96 123.98
N ASN A 45 -90.18 -35.33 124.91
CA ASN A 45 -88.75 -35.02 124.80
C ASN A 45 -88.11 -35.74 123.59
N GLU A 46 -88.51 -37.01 123.34
CA GLU A 46 -88.08 -37.74 122.13
C GLU A 46 -88.53 -37.03 120.85
N LEU A 47 -89.75 -36.46 120.82
CA LEU A 47 -90.25 -35.72 119.67
C LEU A 47 -89.43 -34.44 119.44
N ASP A 48 -89.22 -33.63 120.48
CA ASP A 48 -88.47 -32.37 120.40
C ASP A 48 -87.01 -32.63 119.93
N GLU A 49 -86.34 -33.69 120.43
CA GLU A 49 -85.02 -34.13 119.93
C GLU A 49 -85.03 -34.55 118.46
N THR A 50 -86.11 -35.18 117.98
CA THR A 50 -86.24 -35.52 116.55
C THR A 50 -86.48 -34.29 115.66
N GLU A 51 -87.22 -33.29 116.11
CA GLU A 51 -87.45 -32.05 115.36
C GLU A 51 -86.15 -31.24 115.19
N ASP A 52 -85.38 -31.05 116.25
CA ASP A 52 -84.07 -30.37 116.20
C ASP A 52 -83.10 -31.10 115.26
N ARG A 53 -83.09 -32.44 115.29
CA ARG A 53 -82.26 -33.27 114.41
C ARG A 53 -82.67 -33.15 112.94
N VAL A 54 -83.98 -33.10 112.65
CA VAL A 54 -84.51 -32.87 111.30
C VAL A 54 -84.13 -31.47 110.80
N PHE A 55 -84.21 -30.44 111.64
CA PHE A 55 -83.80 -29.08 111.30
C PHE A 55 -82.31 -29.00 110.95
N ALA A 56 -81.43 -29.56 111.80
CA ALA A 56 -79.99 -29.59 111.57
C ALA A 56 -79.60 -30.36 110.29
N MET A 57 -80.26 -31.50 110.01
CA MET A 57 -80.07 -32.22 108.75
C MET A 57 -80.59 -31.44 107.53
N GLY A 58 -81.65 -30.64 107.69
CA GLY A 58 -82.19 -29.75 106.66
C GLY A 58 -81.22 -28.63 106.28
N GLU A 59 -80.61 -27.96 107.26
CA GLU A 59 -79.54 -26.98 107.05
C GLU A 59 -78.31 -27.62 106.37
N HIS A 60 -77.85 -28.77 106.85
CA HIS A 60 -76.74 -29.50 106.24
C HIS A 60 -77.03 -29.88 104.78
N LEU A 61 -78.25 -30.33 104.46
CA LEU A 61 -78.68 -30.62 103.09
C LEU A 61 -78.69 -29.39 102.17
N LYS A 62 -79.02 -28.19 102.68
CA LYS A 62 -78.89 -26.95 101.90
C LYS A 62 -77.42 -26.65 101.58
N ASN A 63 -76.53 -26.76 102.57
CA ASN A 63 -75.11 -26.48 102.40
C ASN A 63 -74.46 -27.46 101.41
N VAL A 64 -74.76 -28.76 101.53
CA VAL A 64 -74.31 -29.78 100.55
C VAL A 64 -74.84 -29.49 99.14
N ARG A 65 -76.08 -29.00 98.99
CA ARG A 65 -76.61 -28.57 97.67
C ARG A 65 -75.88 -27.34 97.12
N GLN A 66 -75.52 -26.37 97.96
CA GLN A 66 -74.76 -25.19 97.54
C GLN A 66 -73.34 -25.58 97.08
N GLU A 67 -72.65 -26.44 97.84
CA GLU A 67 -71.34 -26.99 97.45
C GLU A 67 -71.41 -27.82 96.16
N LEU A 68 -72.48 -28.60 95.96
CA LEU A 68 -72.71 -29.33 94.72
C LEU A 68 -72.92 -28.38 93.52
N VAL A 69 -73.67 -27.29 93.69
CA VAL A 69 -73.83 -26.27 92.64
C VAL A 69 -72.52 -25.50 92.40
N HIS A 70 -71.73 -25.23 93.43
CA HIS A 70 -70.43 -24.57 93.31
C HIS A 70 -69.42 -25.44 92.54
N THR A 71 -69.29 -26.71 92.93
CA THR A 71 -68.42 -27.70 92.26
C THR A 71 -68.89 -27.96 90.82
N GLN A 72 -70.20 -28.09 90.56
CA GLN A 72 -70.73 -28.25 89.20
C GLN A 72 -70.43 -27.03 88.31
N ASN A 73 -70.55 -25.81 88.83
CA ASN A 73 -70.16 -24.60 88.10
C ASN A 73 -68.64 -24.52 87.84
N ASN A 74 -67.81 -24.96 88.79
CA ASN A 74 -66.36 -25.01 88.60
C ASN A 74 -65.95 -26.08 87.57
N ILE A 75 -66.60 -27.24 87.58
CA ILE A 75 -66.45 -28.28 86.54
C ILE A 75 -66.81 -27.69 85.18
N PHE A 76 -67.99 -27.06 85.03
CA PHE A 76 -68.40 -26.43 83.77
C PHE A 76 -67.37 -25.40 83.26
N LYS A 77 -66.87 -24.53 84.12
CA LYS A 77 -65.80 -23.56 83.78
C LYS A 77 -64.50 -24.23 83.37
N GLN A 78 -64.10 -25.34 84.01
CA GLN A 78 -62.90 -26.08 83.63
C GLN A 78 -63.10 -26.87 82.32
N THR A 79 -64.28 -27.46 82.09
CA THR A 79 -64.64 -28.07 80.81
C THR A 79 -64.60 -27.05 79.67
N GLN A 80 -65.15 -25.85 79.88
CA GLN A 80 -65.09 -24.77 78.90
C GLN A 80 -63.65 -24.34 78.60
N LYS A 81 -62.79 -24.22 79.63
CA LYS A 81 -61.35 -23.94 79.43
C LYS A 81 -60.62 -25.05 78.69
N LEU A 82 -60.93 -26.32 78.98
CA LEU A 82 -60.38 -27.46 78.25
C LEU A 82 -60.79 -27.45 76.78
N GLU A 83 -62.05 -27.13 76.48
CA GLU A 83 -62.54 -27.06 75.10
C GLU A 83 -61.91 -25.87 74.35
N GLN A 84 -61.73 -24.73 75.02
CA GLN A 84 -60.93 -23.61 74.50
C GLN A 84 -59.48 -24.04 74.19
N MET A 85 -58.80 -24.71 75.13
CA MET A 85 -57.44 -25.21 74.93
C MET A 85 -57.33 -26.24 73.81
N LYS A 86 -58.30 -27.15 73.65
CA LYS A 86 -58.35 -28.06 72.50
C LYS A 86 -58.53 -27.31 71.18
N SER A 87 -59.42 -26.32 71.13
CA SER A 87 -59.66 -25.52 69.93
C SER A 87 -58.42 -24.70 69.53
N GLN A 88 -57.69 -24.16 70.52
CA GLN A 88 -56.42 -23.49 70.32
C GLN A 88 -55.35 -24.48 69.83
N MET A 89 -55.20 -25.63 70.48
CA MET A 89 -54.23 -26.67 70.08
C MET A 89 -54.49 -27.18 68.65
N ASN A 90 -55.75 -27.33 68.25
CA ASN A 90 -56.11 -27.72 66.89
C ASN A 90 -55.80 -26.60 65.88
N TRP A 91 -55.99 -25.33 66.24
CA TRP A 91 -55.56 -24.18 65.44
C TRP A 91 -54.03 -24.10 65.31
N ASP A 92 -53.30 -24.28 66.41
CA ASP A 92 -51.84 -24.27 66.44
C ASP A 92 -51.27 -25.44 65.61
N GLN A 93 -51.90 -26.62 65.66
CA GLN A 93 -51.57 -27.76 64.82
C GLN A 93 -51.81 -27.45 63.34
N GLN A 94 -52.99 -26.93 62.97
CA GLN A 94 -53.29 -26.57 61.57
C GLN A 94 -52.37 -25.48 61.04
N ALA A 95 -52.01 -24.49 61.87
CA ALA A 95 -51.03 -23.47 61.53
C ALA A 95 -49.63 -24.09 61.31
N LEU A 96 -49.19 -25.01 62.18
CA LEU A 96 -47.91 -25.70 62.03
C LEU A 96 -47.87 -26.58 60.77
N GLU A 97 -48.93 -27.34 60.49
CA GLU A 97 -49.05 -28.16 59.28
C GLU A 97 -49.00 -27.29 58.01
N ALA A 98 -49.70 -26.15 57.99
CA ALA A 98 -49.63 -25.19 56.88
C ALA A 98 -48.23 -24.56 56.71
N TRP A 99 -47.53 -24.24 57.81
CA TRP A 99 -46.14 -23.75 57.75
C TRP A 99 -45.15 -24.80 57.27
N LEU A 100 -45.34 -26.07 57.64
CA LEU A 100 -44.52 -27.19 57.17
C LEU A 100 -44.76 -27.47 55.68
N GLU A 101 -46.01 -27.43 55.21
CA GLU A 101 -46.34 -27.59 53.79
C GLU A 101 -45.77 -26.42 52.96
N GLU A 102 -45.90 -25.19 53.42
CA GLU A 102 -45.35 -24.00 52.75
C GLU A 102 -43.81 -23.99 52.76
N SER A 103 -43.17 -24.55 53.80
CA SER A 103 -41.72 -24.78 53.81
C SER A 103 -41.32 -25.84 52.77
N ALA A 104 -42.02 -26.97 52.73
CA ALA A 104 -41.76 -28.05 51.78
C ALA A 104 -41.91 -27.57 50.33
N ARG A 105 -42.96 -26.79 50.01
CA ARG A 105 -43.15 -26.17 48.69
C ARG A 105 -42.00 -25.23 48.32
N LYS A 106 -41.50 -24.42 49.27
CA LYS A 106 -40.33 -23.56 49.03
C LYS A 106 -39.04 -24.32 48.83
N ASP A 107 -38.86 -25.45 49.51
CA ASP A 107 -37.73 -26.34 49.28
C ASP A 107 -37.82 -27.04 47.92
N GLU A 108 -39.03 -27.44 47.48
CA GLU A 108 -39.30 -27.94 46.13
C GLU A 108 -39.00 -26.91 45.04
N ASP A 109 -39.49 -25.67 45.19
CA ASP A 109 -39.19 -24.55 44.28
C ASP A 109 -37.69 -24.23 44.25
N SER A 110 -37.02 -24.24 45.40
CA SER A 110 -35.56 -24.05 45.52
C SER A 110 -34.79 -25.16 44.79
N MET A 111 -35.22 -26.42 44.92
CA MET A 111 -34.66 -27.55 44.18
C MET A 111 -34.93 -27.46 42.68
N ALA A 112 -36.11 -26.99 42.26
CA ALA A 112 -36.44 -26.76 40.85
C ALA A 112 -35.56 -25.65 40.26
N LEU A 113 -35.38 -24.52 40.95
CA LEU A 113 -34.47 -23.45 40.56
C LEU A 113 -33.02 -23.95 40.45
N GLN A 114 -32.52 -24.71 41.43
CA GLN A 114 -31.18 -25.32 41.36
C GLN A 114 -31.01 -26.31 40.20
N LYS A 115 -32.08 -27.01 39.81
CA LYS A 115 -32.08 -27.91 38.66
C LYS A 115 -31.99 -27.12 37.35
N TYR A 116 -32.76 -26.03 37.22
CA TYR A 116 -32.70 -25.17 36.04
C TYR A 116 -31.35 -24.45 35.93
N THR A 117 -30.80 -23.88 37.00
CA THR A 117 -29.47 -23.24 36.94
C THR A 117 -28.36 -24.22 36.53
N ARG A 118 -28.40 -25.48 36.99
CA ARG A 118 -27.46 -26.53 36.53
C ARG A 118 -27.65 -26.90 35.06
N GLN A 119 -28.87 -26.83 34.52
CA GLN A 119 -29.15 -27.04 33.10
C GLN A 119 -28.68 -25.85 32.26
N ASP A 120 -28.89 -24.62 32.72
CA ASP A 120 -28.40 -23.41 32.07
C ASP A 120 -26.86 -23.36 32.08
N GLU A 121 -26.22 -23.70 33.22
CA GLU A 121 -24.76 -23.81 33.30
C GLU A 121 -24.18 -24.85 32.33
N SER A 122 -24.82 -26.01 32.18
CA SER A 122 -24.35 -27.03 31.24
C SER A 122 -24.57 -26.59 29.79
N LYS A 123 -25.68 -25.91 29.50
CA LYS A 123 -25.93 -25.34 28.16
C LYS A 123 -25.00 -24.19 27.82
N ILE A 124 -24.65 -23.33 28.78
CA ILE A 124 -23.65 -22.28 28.62
C ILE A 124 -22.28 -22.91 28.32
N LYS A 125 -21.86 -23.96 29.04
CA LYS A 125 -20.61 -24.68 28.77
C LYS A 125 -20.59 -25.31 27.37
N GLU A 126 -21.69 -25.94 26.94
CA GLU A 126 -21.85 -26.46 25.58
C GLU A 126 -21.73 -25.33 24.53
N LEU A 127 -22.45 -24.21 24.72
CA LEU A 127 -22.41 -23.07 23.81
C LEU A 127 -21.02 -22.44 23.74
N MET A 128 -20.32 -22.30 24.87
CA MET A 128 -18.92 -21.82 24.91
C MET A 128 -17.99 -22.73 24.11
N LEU A 129 -18.06 -24.05 24.28
CA LEU A 129 -17.26 -25.01 23.51
C LEU A 129 -17.60 -24.97 22.01
N THR A 130 -18.88 -24.81 21.65
CA THR A 130 -19.24 -24.64 20.22
C THR A 130 -18.72 -23.33 19.65
N LEU A 131 -18.73 -22.24 20.42
CA LEU A 131 -18.19 -20.95 19.99
C LEU A 131 -16.68 -21.04 19.80
N GLU A 132 -15.96 -21.62 20.76
CA GLU A 132 -14.51 -21.85 20.68
C GLU A 132 -14.15 -22.65 19.42
N ARG A 133 -14.78 -23.82 19.22
CA ARG A 133 -14.60 -24.64 18.00
C ARG A 133 -14.89 -23.85 16.71
N MET A 134 -16.00 -23.10 16.65
CA MET A 134 -16.34 -22.30 15.47
C MET A 134 -15.33 -21.15 15.23
N THR A 135 -14.74 -20.58 16.29
CA THR A 135 -13.67 -19.59 16.14
C THR A 135 -12.35 -20.23 15.68
N GLU A 136 -12.00 -21.43 16.17
CA GLU A 136 -10.85 -22.19 15.67
C GLU A 136 -11.01 -22.58 14.20
N GLU A 137 -12.17 -23.10 13.81
CA GLU A 137 -12.51 -23.40 12.41
C GLU A 137 -12.44 -22.15 11.51
N SER A 138 -12.91 -21.00 12.02
CA SER A 138 -12.81 -19.71 11.31
C SER A 138 -11.36 -19.26 11.15
N GLN A 139 -10.54 -19.37 12.20
CA GLN A 139 -9.10 -19.08 12.12
C GLN A 139 -8.37 -20.05 11.18
N HIS A 140 -8.71 -21.34 11.21
CA HIS A 140 -8.10 -22.34 10.34
C HIS A 140 -8.41 -22.06 8.87
N LYS A 141 -9.69 -21.78 8.54
CA LYS A 141 -10.11 -21.35 7.20
C LYS A 141 -9.46 -20.04 6.76
N ARG A 142 -9.23 -19.09 7.69
CA ARG A 142 -8.47 -17.87 7.39
C ARG A 142 -7.00 -18.18 7.06
N ARG A 143 -6.31 -19.01 7.86
CA ARG A 143 -4.93 -19.42 7.56
C ARG A 143 -4.81 -20.20 6.25
N GLN A 144 -5.80 -21.02 5.91
CA GLN A 144 -5.89 -21.68 4.60
C GLN A 144 -6.05 -20.65 3.47
N LEU A 145 -6.98 -19.70 3.60
CA LEU A 145 -7.16 -18.63 2.61
C LEU A 145 -5.89 -17.79 2.46
N ASP A 146 -5.25 -17.39 3.56
CA ASP A 146 -3.99 -16.65 3.56
C ASP A 146 -2.90 -17.48 2.83
N HIS A 147 -2.80 -18.78 3.10
CA HIS A 147 -1.88 -19.68 2.39
C HIS A 147 -2.17 -19.76 0.89
N GLU A 148 -3.41 -20.02 0.48
CA GLU A 148 -3.81 -20.09 -0.93
C GLU A 148 -3.60 -18.76 -1.66
N THR A 149 -3.85 -17.62 -1.00
CA THR A 149 -3.54 -16.30 -1.59
C THR A 149 -2.04 -16.09 -1.76
N THR A 150 -1.20 -16.48 -0.78
CA THR A 150 0.26 -16.43 -0.97
C THR A 150 0.75 -17.37 -2.07
N SER A 151 0.20 -18.58 -2.16
CA SER A 151 0.48 -19.55 -3.23
C SER A 151 0.11 -18.99 -4.60
N THR A 152 -1.07 -18.37 -4.72
CA THR A 152 -1.55 -17.72 -5.95
C THR A 152 -0.67 -16.53 -6.35
N ILE A 153 -0.24 -15.71 -5.38
CA ILE A 153 0.67 -14.58 -5.63
C ILE A 153 2.04 -15.08 -6.10
N VAL A 154 2.58 -16.14 -5.48
CA VAL A 154 3.85 -16.76 -5.91
C VAL A 154 3.72 -17.33 -7.32
N ALA A 155 2.67 -18.08 -7.62
CA ALA A 155 2.41 -18.59 -8.97
C ALA A 155 2.23 -17.46 -10.01
N GLN A 156 1.61 -16.33 -9.62
CA GLN A 156 1.52 -15.16 -10.49
C GLN A 156 2.89 -14.51 -10.72
N MET A 157 3.73 -14.38 -9.69
CA MET A 157 5.11 -13.91 -9.84
C MET A 157 5.97 -14.84 -10.72
N GLU A 158 5.77 -16.15 -10.62
CA GLU A 158 6.42 -17.14 -11.51
C GLU A 158 5.92 -17.02 -12.96
N LEU A 159 4.63 -16.77 -13.19
CA LEU A 159 4.07 -16.51 -14.51
C LEU A 159 4.57 -15.19 -15.11
N ASP A 160 4.61 -14.11 -14.34
CA ASP A 160 5.19 -12.84 -14.78
C ASP A 160 6.69 -12.99 -15.08
N LYS A 161 7.42 -13.73 -14.25
CA LYS A 161 8.85 -13.98 -14.46
C LYS A 161 9.13 -14.83 -15.69
N THR A 162 8.38 -15.91 -15.90
CA THR A 162 8.48 -16.70 -17.13
C THR A 162 8.07 -15.90 -18.36
N ALA A 163 7.08 -15.00 -18.26
CA ALA A 163 6.72 -14.09 -19.34
C ALA A 163 7.84 -13.08 -19.68
N GLU A 164 8.56 -12.55 -18.68
CA GLU A 164 9.79 -11.77 -18.91
C GLU A 164 10.87 -12.58 -19.61
N ASP A 165 11.12 -13.81 -19.14
CA ASP A 165 12.14 -14.69 -19.72
C ASP A 165 11.76 -15.12 -21.15
N PHE A 166 10.47 -15.31 -21.45
CA PHE A 166 9.97 -15.49 -22.83
C PHE A 166 10.21 -14.26 -23.71
N ARG A 167 9.96 -13.04 -23.22
CA ARG A 167 10.28 -11.80 -23.97
C ARG A 167 11.78 -11.69 -24.23
N LYS A 168 12.61 -12.00 -23.23
CA LYS A 168 14.08 -11.99 -23.35
C LYS A 168 14.58 -13.01 -24.37
N ALA A 169 14.12 -14.27 -24.28
CA ALA A 169 14.44 -15.32 -25.23
C ALA A 169 13.95 -15.00 -26.66
N HIS A 170 12.81 -14.31 -26.80
CA HIS A 170 12.33 -13.85 -28.10
C HIS A 170 13.19 -12.71 -28.67
N ALA A 171 13.68 -11.78 -27.83
CA ALA A 171 14.63 -10.75 -28.25
C ALA A 171 15.96 -11.37 -28.68
N GLU A 172 16.55 -12.25 -27.85
CA GLU A 172 17.78 -12.99 -28.16
C GLU A 172 17.65 -13.81 -29.45
N ARG A 173 16.49 -14.46 -29.68
CA ARG A 173 16.18 -15.14 -30.94
C ARG A 173 16.14 -14.17 -32.12
N GLN A 174 15.52 -13.00 -31.97
CA GLN A 174 15.41 -12.01 -33.06
C GLN A 174 16.77 -11.41 -33.40
N ASP A 175 17.64 -11.19 -32.41
CA ASP A 175 19.02 -10.74 -32.60
C ASP A 175 19.86 -11.82 -33.30
N LEU A 176 19.68 -13.10 -32.92
CA LEU A 176 20.34 -14.23 -33.58
C LEU A 176 19.86 -14.38 -35.04
N ILE A 177 18.57 -14.16 -35.32
CA ILE A 177 18.03 -14.14 -36.68
C ILE A 177 18.66 -13.00 -37.49
N GLN A 178 18.74 -11.78 -36.96
CA GLN A 178 19.40 -10.66 -37.65
C GLN A 178 20.89 -10.95 -37.94
N GLN A 179 21.61 -11.59 -37.01
CA GLN A 179 23.00 -12.03 -37.22
C GLN A 179 23.11 -13.12 -38.30
N TRP A 180 22.14 -14.04 -38.36
CA TRP A 180 22.03 -15.04 -39.42
C TRP A 180 21.71 -14.42 -40.78
N GLU A 181 20.75 -13.50 -40.86
CA GLU A 181 20.41 -12.77 -42.08
C GLU A 181 21.61 -11.97 -42.59
N PHE A 182 22.31 -11.26 -41.70
CA PHE A 182 23.54 -10.54 -42.04
C PHE A 182 24.67 -11.46 -42.52
N THR A 183 24.88 -12.62 -41.89
CA THR A 183 25.92 -13.57 -42.34
C THR A 183 25.56 -14.22 -43.68
N ILE A 184 24.27 -14.50 -43.94
CA ILE A 184 23.78 -14.94 -45.25
C ILE A 184 23.98 -13.84 -46.31
N GLU A 185 23.67 -12.58 -46.02
CA GLU A 185 23.95 -11.47 -46.94
C GLU A 185 25.45 -11.34 -47.26
N GLN A 186 26.31 -11.45 -46.25
CA GLN A 186 27.77 -11.40 -46.45
C GLN A 186 28.25 -12.58 -47.31
N MET A 187 27.71 -13.79 -47.10
CA MET A 187 27.99 -14.95 -47.95
C MET A 187 27.57 -14.68 -49.40
N GLN A 188 26.33 -14.22 -49.63
CA GLN A 188 25.84 -13.89 -50.98
C GLN A 188 26.65 -12.78 -51.66
N ARG A 189 27.19 -11.81 -50.91
CA ARG A 189 28.11 -10.79 -51.45
C ARG A 189 29.44 -11.43 -51.87
N ARG A 190 30.00 -12.32 -51.04
CA ARG A 190 31.22 -13.07 -51.37
C ARG A 190 31.04 -14.01 -52.56
N ASP A 191 29.88 -14.65 -52.71
CA ASP A 191 29.57 -15.49 -53.86
C ASP A 191 29.55 -14.66 -55.15
N LYS A 192 28.90 -13.48 -55.13
CA LYS A 192 28.91 -12.53 -56.26
C LYS A 192 30.32 -12.00 -56.56
N GLU A 193 31.14 -11.74 -55.54
CA GLU A 193 32.54 -11.37 -55.72
C GLU A 193 33.36 -12.52 -56.33
N MET A 194 33.12 -13.76 -55.89
CA MET A 194 33.74 -14.96 -56.43
C MET A 194 33.35 -15.21 -57.89
N ASP A 195 32.07 -15.02 -58.26
CA ASP A 195 31.60 -15.08 -59.64
C ASP A 195 32.27 -14.01 -60.52
N LEU A 196 32.37 -12.78 -60.03
CA LEU A 196 33.09 -11.69 -60.73
C LEU A 196 34.58 -12.02 -60.91
N LEU A 197 35.24 -12.57 -59.89
CA LEU A 197 36.63 -13.03 -59.96
C LEU A 197 36.79 -14.22 -60.92
N ALA A 198 35.83 -15.16 -60.94
CA ALA A 198 35.82 -16.28 -61.87
C ALA A 198 35.66 -15.81 -63.33
N LEU A 199 34.79 -14.82 -63.59
CA LEU A 199 34.65 -14.18 -64.90
C LEU A 199 35.92 -13.42 -65.32
N GLN A 200 36.56 -12.69 -64.40
CA GLN A 200 37.84 -12.04 -64.66
C GLN A 200 38.94 -13.06 -64.96
N LEU A 201 39.02 -14.14 -64.20
CA LEU A 201 39.98 -15.24 -64.39
C LEU A 201 39.72 -15.98 -65.71
N ALA A 202 38.47 -16.19 -66.11
CA ALA A 202 38.10 -16.73 -67.42
C ALA A 202 38.53 -15.78 -68.57
N ARG A 203 38.33 -14.46 -68.42
CA ARG A 203 38.80 -13.45 -69.38
C ARG A 203 40.32 -13.47 -69.50
N ILE A 204 41.05 -13.53 -68.38
CA ILE A 204 42.51 -13.62 -68.36
C ILE A 204 42.96 -14.94 -69.03
N LYS A 205 42.32 -16.08 -68.75
CA LYS A 205 42.59 -17.35 -69.44
C LYS A 205 42.30 -17.32 -70.96
N ILE A 206 41.40 -16.48 -71.44
CA ILE A 206 41.20 -16.25 -72.88
C ILE A 206 42.33 -15.38 -73.43
N GLN A 207 42.72 -14.30 -72.73
CA GLN A 207 43.84 -13.45 -73.12
C GLN A 207 45.18 -14.21 -73.16
N VAL A 208 45.44 -15.06 -72.17
CA VAL A 208 46.63 -15.94 -72.14
C VAL A 208 46.61 -16.90 -73.32
N ARG A 209 45.48 -17.57 -73.61
CA ARG A 209 45.37 -18.45 -74.80
C ARG A 209 45.62 -17.70 -76.10
N HIS A 210 45.11 -16.49 -76.28
CA HIS A 210 45.41 -15.68 -77.47
C HIS A 210 46.88 -15.24 -77.53
N GLN A 211 47.54 -15.00 -76.40
CA GLN A 211 48.98 -14.75 -76.37
C GLN A 211 49.78 -16.02 -76.69
N GLU A 212 49.37 -17.19 -76.19
CA GLU A 212 49.96 -18.50 -76.53
C GLU A 212 49.74 -18.89 -78.01
N GLU A 213 48.61 -18.50 -78.61
CA GLU A 213 48.35 -18.59 -80.05
C GLU A 213 49.31 -17.66 -80.81
N ALA A 214 49.35 -16.36 -80.49
CA ALA A 214 50.25 -15.41 -81.14
C ALA A 214 51.74 -15.73 -80.94
N ILE A 215 52.14 -16.38 -79.84
CA ILE A 215 53.49 -16.90 -79.62
C ILE A 215 53.75 -18.11 -80.53
N ARG A 216 52.80 -19.05 -80.65
CA ARG A 216 52.91 -20.18 -81.58
C ARG A 216 52.99 -19.73 -83.02
N ASP A 217 52.18 -18.76 -83.44
CA ASP A 217 52.22 -18.19 -84.80
C ASP A 217 53.59 -17.53 -85.07
N LYS A 218 54.14 -16.79 -84.09
CA LYS A 218 55.50 -16.22 -84.19
C LYS A 218 56.60 -17.28 -84.19
N GLN A 219 56.44 -18.38 -83.46
CA GLN A 219 57.37 -19.51 -83.48
C GLN A 219 57.34 -20.23 -84.84
N GLN A 220 56.15 -20.44 -85.42
CA GLN A 220 56.00 -20.99 -86.77
C GLN A 220 56.58 -20.06 -87.83
N PHE A 221 56.32 -18.75 -87.73
CA PHE A 221 56.93 -17.76 -88.62
C PHE A 221 58.45 -17.77 -88.52
N LEU A 222 59.02 -17.79 -87.31
CA LEU A 222 60.47 -17.90 -87.10
C LEU A 222 61.03 -19.19 -87.68
N GLN A 223 60.35 -20.32 -87.51
CA GLN A 223 60.76 -21.60 -88.08
C GLN A 223 60.76 -21.55 -89.62
N ASN A 224 59.72 -20.99 -90.23
CA ASN A 224 59.64 -20.80 -91.68
C ASN A 224 60.75 -19.87 -92.20
N GLU A 225 61.09 -18.80 -91.48
CA GLU A 225 62.21 -17.92 -91.85
C GLU A 225 63.59 -18.58 -91.63
N ILE A 226 63.75 -19.45 -90.63
CA ILE A 226 64.96 -20.26 -90.48
C ILE A 226 65.10 -21.23 -91.67
N GLU A 227 64.02 -21.88 -92.08
CA GLU A 227 64.00 -22.80 -93.23
C GLU A 227 64.26 -22.05 -94.56
N ASN A 228 63.64 -20.89 -94.75
CA ASN A 228 63.90 -19.99 -95.88
C ASN A 228 65.38 -19.54 -95.91
N ASN A 229 65.94 -19.12 -94.78
CA ASN A 229 67.37 -18.77 -94.71
C ASN A 229 68.27 -19.97 -95.05
N GLN A 230 67.97 -21.17 -94.55
CA GLN A 230 68.71 -22.39 -94.94
C GLN A 230 68.58 -22.71 -96.45
N GLU A 231 67.44 -22.41 -97.08
CA GLU A 231 67.33 -22.50 -98.54
C GLU A 231 68.16 -21.43 -99.27
N GLN A 232 68.20 -20.20 -98.77
CA GLN A 232 69.03 -19.14 -99.35
C GLN A 232 70.52 -19.47 -99.18
N GLU A 233 70.96 -19.97 -98.03
CA GLU A 233 72.33 -20.47 -97.82
C GLU A 233 72.68 -21.59 -98.80
N LYS A 234 71.77 -22.55 -99.07
CA LYS A 234 71.96 -23.57 -100.11
C LYS A 234 72.08 -22.96 -101.51
N LYS A 235 71.25 -21.96 -101.84
CA LYS A 235 71.31 -21.23 -103.12
C LYS A 235 72.63 -20.45 -103.27
N ILE A 236 73.09 -19.79 -102.21
CA ILE A 236 74.38 -19.08 -102.14
C ILE A 236 75.52 -20.08 -102.34
N PHE A 237 75.56 -21.19 -101.60
CA PHE A 237 76.59 -22.23 -101.73
C PHE A 237 76.66 -22.81 -103.16
N LEU A 238 75.51 -23.04 -103.81
CA LEU A 238 75.47 -23.46 -105.21
C LEU A 238 76.00 -22.37 -106.14
N ALA A 239 75.62 -21.11 -105.93
CA ALA A 239 76.11 -19.97 -106.72
C ALA A 239 77.63 -19.78 -106.55
N GLU A 240 78.16 -19.82 -105.32
CA GLU A 240 79.60 -19.78 -105.02
C GLU A 240 80.35 -20.93 -105.71
N ARG A 241 79.79 -22.15 -105.70
CA ARG A 241 80.37 -23.28 -106.42
C ARG A 241 80.39 -23.07 -107.93
N THR A 242 79.36 -22.43 -108.52
CA THR A 242 79.39 -22.08 -109.95
C THR A 242 80.38 -20.94 -110.25
N LEU A 243 80.47 -19.94 -109.38
CA LEU A 243 81.43 -18.84 -109.49
C LEU A 243 82.87 -19.37 -109.40
N GLY A 244 83.13 -20.35 -108.52
CA GLY A 244 84.42 -21.03 -108.42
C GLY A 244 84.84 -21.70 -109.73
N LYS A 245 83.93 -22.44 -110.38
CA LYS A 245 84.17 -23.07 -111.70
C LYS A 245 84.45 -22.03 -112.78
N LEU A 246 83.60 -21.01 -112.90
CA LEU A 246 83.78 -19.91 -113.85
C LEU A 246 85.10 -19.18 -113.65
N ARG A 247 85.58 -19.07 -112.40
CA ARG A 247 86.86 -18.44 -112.06
C ARG A 247 88.06 -19.31 -112.45
N THR A 248 87.96 -20.63 -112.32
CA THR A 248 89.00 -21.55 -112.84
C THR A 248 89.01 -21.60 -114.37
N GLU A 249 87.84 -21.66 -115.01
CA GLU A 249 87.71 -21.60 -116.48
C GLU A 249 88.28 -20.30 -117.04
N TYR A 250 88.03 -19.16 -116.38
CA TYR A 250 88.63 -17.87 -116.73
C TYR A 250 90.17 -17.88 -116.60
N GLN A 251 90.72 -18.47 -115.53
CA GLN A 251 92.18 -18.58 -115.35
C GLN A 251 92.85 -19.45 -116.41
N GLU A 252 92.20 -20.55 -116.82
CA GLU A 252 92.68 -21.40 -117.92
C GLU A 252 92.66 -20.65 -119.26
N LEU A 253 91.59 -19.92 -119.57
CA LEU A 253 91.47 -19.12 -120.78
C LEU A 253 92.46 -17.94 -120.83
N ASP A 254 92.70 -17.26 -119.70
CA ASP A 254 93.69 -16.17 -119.65
C ASP A 254 95.14 -16.71 -119.78
N SER A 255 95.39 -17.92 -119.26
CA SER A 255 96.67 -18.62 -119.47
C SER A 255 96.89 -18.99 -120.94
N GLN A 256 95.86 -19.48 -121.64
CA GLN A 256 95.91 -19.73 -123.09
C GLN A 256 96.12 -18.43 -123.89
N ARG A 257 95.45 -17.33 -123.50
CA ARG A 257 95.65 -16.01 -124.10
C ARG A 257 97.10 -15.53 -123.96
N PHE A 258 97.72 -15.78 -122.81
CA PHE A 258 99.14 -15.46 -122.59
C PHE A 258 100.05 -16.27 -123.52
N GLN A 259 99.82 -17.57 -123.65
CA GLN A 259 100.58 -18.44 -124.58
C GLN A 259 100.48 -17.96 -126.03
N PHE A 260 99.27 -17.62 -126.52
CA PHE A 260 99.10 -17.07 -127.86
C PHE A 260 99.75 -15.68 -128.04
N SER A 261 99.85 -14.89 -126.98
CA SER A 261 100.58 -13.60 -127.01
C SER A 261 102.10 -13.83 -127.18
N ASP A 262 102.66 -14.78 -126.45
CA ASP A 262 104.09 -15.13 -126.54
C ASP A 262 104.41 -15.71 -127.93
N GLU A 263 103.56 -16.59 -128.46
CA GLU A 263 103.67 -17.11 -129.83
C GLU A 263 103.65 -15.98 -130.87
N LEU A 264 102.70 -15.05 -130.77
CA LEU A 264 102.64 -13.85 -131.63
C LEU A 264 103.90 -12.99 -131.52
N GLU A 265 104.48 -12.84 -130.33
CA GLU A 265 105.71 -12.06 -130.17
C GLU A 265 106.92 -12.77 -130.79
N THR A 266 107.02 -14.10 -130.70
CA THR A 266 108.08 -14.85 -131.40
C THR A 266 107.94 -14.74 -132.93
N LEU A 267 106.72 -14.84 -133.46
CA LEU A 267 106.42 -14.62 -134.88
C LEU A 267 106.78 -13.18 -135.30
N LYS A 268 106.43 -12.17 -134.51
CA LYS A 268 106.82 -10.78 -134.77
C LYS A 268 108.35 -10.62 -134.83
N ARG A 269 109.09 -11.17 -133.86
CA ARG A 269 110.56 -11.12 -133.82
C ARG A 269 111.22 -11.80 -135.03
N THR A 270 110.61 -12.87 -135.58
CA THR A 270 111.10 -13.50 -136.83
C THR A 270 110.82 -12.64 -138.05
N VAL A 271 109.61 -12.07 -138.18
CA VAL A 271 109.27 -11.12 -139.26
C VAL A 271 110.20 -9.91 -139.24
N ASP A 272 110.38 -9.25 -138.10
CA ASP A 272 111.26 -8.09 -137.94
C ASP A 272 112.71 -8.41 -138.38
N ARG A 273 113.21 -9.60 -138.06
CA ARG A 273 114.56 -10.04 -138.49
C ARG A 273 114.63 -10.24 -140.01
N THR A 274 113.63 -10.90 -140.62
CA THR A 274 113.58 -11.02 -142.09
C THR A 274 113.44 -9.68 -142.82
N ALA A 275 112.76 -8.70 -142.22
CA ALA A 275 112.67 -7.35 -142.75
C ALA A 275 114.03 -6.63 -142.71
N VAL A 276 114.82 -6.79 -141.65
CA VAL A 276 116.20 -6.28 -141.56
C VAL A 276 117.12 -6.93 -142.60
N ASP A 277 117.01 -8.25 -142.80
CA ASP A 277 117.78 -8.96 -143.84
C ASP A 277 117.38 -8.51 -145.27
N LEU A 278 116.10 -8.20 -145.50
CA LEU A 278 115.63 -7.59 -146.75
C LEU A 278 116.20 -6.18 -146.95
N GLU A 279 116.28 -5.36 -145.91
CA GLU A 279 116.76 -3.98 -146.02
C GLU A 279 118.30 -3.92 -146.18
N THR A 280 119.04 -4.84 -145.55
CA THR A 280 120.49 -5.00 -145.80
C THR A 280 120.78 -5.50 -147.22
N THR A 281 119.96 -6.38 -147.79
CA THR A 281 120.11 -6.78 -149.21
C THR A 281 119.72 -5.65 -150.17
N ARG A 282 118.66 -4.88 -149.88
CA ARG A 282 118.29 -3.67 -150.65
C ARG A 282 119.38 -2.61 -150.66
N SER A 283 119.94 -2.26 -149.50
CA SER A 283 121.06 -1.31 -149.41
C SER A 283 122.27 -1.79 -150.22
N ARG A 284 122.62 -3.08 -150.17
CA ARG A 284 123.68 -3.68 -151.00
C ARG A 284 123.41 -3.54 -152.50
N VAL A 285 122.14 -3.68 -152.94
CA VAL A 285 121.73 -3.41 -154.34
C VAL A 285 121.85 -1.93 -154.70
N THR A 286 121.51 -1.00 -153.79
CA THR A 286 121.72 0.44 -154.05
C THR A 286 123.19 0.81 -154.15
N GLN A 287 124.07 0.19 -153.35
CA GLN A 287 125.52 0.35 -153.42
C GLN A 287 126.04 -0.07 -154.81
N LEU A 288 125.63 -1.25 -155.30
CA LEU A 288 126.02 -1.76 -156.62
C LEU A 288 125.47 -0.89 -157.78
N LYS A 289 124.27 -0.31 -157.64
CA LYS A 289 123.76 0.67 -158.62
C LYS A 289 124.62 1.93 -158.68
N LYS A 290 125.14 2.39 -157.54
CA LYS A 290 126.05 3.54 -157.46
C LYS A 290 127.40 3.23 -158.13
N ASP A 291 127.98 2.06 -157.88
CA ASP A 291 129.23 1.63 -158.55
C ASP A 291 129.08 1.54 -160.09
N VAL A 292 127.91 1.16 -160.59
CA VAL A 292 127.60 1.15 -162.04
C VAL A 292 127.48 2.57 -162.59
N GLN A 293 126.90 3.51 -161.84
CA GLN A 293 126.87 4.93 -162.21
C GLN A 293 128.29 5.53 -162.25
N ASP A 294 129.12 5.26 -161.25
CA ASP A 294 130.50 5.76 -161.19
C ASP A 294 131.38 5.17 -162.33
N LYS A 295 131.16 3.91 -162.71
CA LYS A 295 131.82 3.31 -163.90
C LYS A 295 131.30 3.88 -165.22
N THR A 296 130.04 4.25 -165.34
CA THR A 296 129.51 4.91 -166.56
C THR A 296 129.98 6.36 -166.69
N ILE A 297 130.19 7.08 -165.57
CA ILE A 297 130.82 8.41 -165.57
C ILE A 297 132.28 8.31 -166.06
N LYS A 298 133.07 7.37 -165.54
CA LYS A 298 134.45 7.12 -166.02
C LYS A 298 134.51 6.73 -167.51
N LEU A 299 133.52 5.99 -168.00
CA LEU A 299 133.43 5.62 -169.42
C LEU A 299 133.00 6.78 -170.35
N LYS A 300 132.27 7.79 -169.85
CA LYS A 300 132.09 9.07 -170.56
C LYS A 300 133.40 9.83 -170.66
N GLN A 301 134.10 10.03 -169.53
CA GLN A 301 135.39 10.73 -169.48
C GLN A 301 136.43 10.13 -170.44
N ALA A 302 136.50 8.79 -170.55
CA ALA A 302 137.37 8.11 -171.51
C ALA A 302 136.94 8.32 -172.99
N LYS A 303 135.63 8.45 -173.28
CA LYS A 303 135.13 8.76 -174.62
C LYS A 303 135.41 10.20 -175.04
N ASP A 304 135.37 11.15 -174.10
CA ASP A 304 135.65 12.55 -174.36
C ASP A 304 137.16 12.78 -174.59
N LEU A 305 138.03 12.09 -173.84
CA LEU A 305 139.47 12.01 -174.15
C LEU A 305 139.75 11.41 -175.54
N ARG A 306 138.97 10.40 -175.97
CA ARG A 306 139.11 9.83 -177.33
C ARG A 306 138.66 10.81 -178.43
N LYS A 307 137.63 11.62 -178.19
CA LYS A 307 137.23 12.70 -179.11
C LYS A 307 138.35 13.74 -179.25
N ALA A 308 138.90 14.22 -178.14
CA ALA A 308 139.99 15.19 -178.12
C ALA A 308 141.26 14.71 -178.86
N LEU A 309 141.53 13.40 -178.87
CA LEU A 309 142.64 12.81 -179.64
C LEU A 309 142.34 12.65 -181.15
N VAL A 310 141.08 12.47 -181.55
CA VAL A 310 140.67 12.47 -182.96
C VAL A 310 140.64 13.89 -183.53
N GLU A 311 140.24 14.87 -182.72
CA GLU A 311 140.22 16.29 -183.07
C GLU A 311 141.65 16.83 -183.31
N LYS A 312 142.62 16.40 -182.49
CA LYS A 312 144.06 16.63 -182.72
C LYS A 312 144.63 15.93 -183.96
N LEU A 313 143.96 14.91 -184.50
CA LEU A 313 144.38 14.19 -185.70
C LEU A 313 143.75 14.79 -186.97
N LYS A 314 142.60 15.47 -186.85
CA LYS A 314 141.88 16.11 -187.96
C LYS A 314 142.31 17.56 -188.25
N VAL A 315 143.20 18.13 -187.43
CA VAL A 315 143.92 19.40 -187.68
C VAL A 315 145.30 19.14 -188.31
N ALA A 316 145.65 17.89 -188.59
CA ALA A 316 146.63 17.62 -189.62
C ALA A 316 146.06 18.01 -191.01
N THR A 317 146.95 18.32 -191.95
CA THR A 317 146.80 18.16 -193.42
C THR A 317 146.42 19.34 -194.36
N GLU A 318 146.27 20.60 -193.92
CA GLU A 318 146.20 21.74 -194.87
C GLU A 318 147.03 22.99 -194.47
N SER A 319 148.36 22.94 -194.69
CA SER A 319 149.15 24.03 -195.33
C SER A 319 150.65 23.72 -195.27
N THR A 320 151.35 23.79 -196.40
CA THR A 320 152.79 23.56 -196.54
C THR A 320 153.57 24.86 -196.78
N LEU A 321 154.64 25.14 -196.02
CA LEU A 321 156.00 25.49 -196.51
C LEU A 321 156.94 26.05 -195.41
N SER A 322 158.23 25.99 -195.76
CA SER A 322 159.52 26.39 -195.13
C SER A 322 159.63 27.47 -194.02
N ALA A 323 160.86 27.69 -193.56
CA ALA A 323 161.15 27.85 -192.14
C ALA A 323 161.49 29.26 -191.58
N GLU A 324 161.42 30.37 -192.32
CA GLU A 324 161.91 31.68 -191.80
C GLU A 324 161.05 32.94 -192.00
N GLU A 325 159.83 32.87 -192.54
CA GLU A 325 158.87 34.00 -192.46
C GLU A 325 157.91 33.89 -191.26
N ARG A 326 158.48 33.43 -190.13
CA ARG A 326 157.81 33.20 -188.83
C ARG A 326 157.46 34.51 -188.08
N ALA A 327 157.22 35.60 -188.82
CA ALA A 327 156.99 36.94 -188.28
C ALA A 327 155.89 37.76 -189.00
N ALA A 328 155.69 37.59 -190.32
CA ALA A 328 154.80 38.46 -191.11
C ALA A 328 153.35 37.95 -191.25
N GLN A 329 153.12 36.64 -191.12
CA GLN A 329 151.74 36.08 -191.14
C GLN A 329 150.89 36.49 -189.92
N MET A 330 151.48 37.15 -188.91
CA MET A 330 150.75 37.69 -187.76
C MET A 330 149.81 38.85 -188.15
N ASP A 331 150.17 39.64 -189.16
CA ASP A 331 149.39 40.83 -189.57
C ASP A 331 148.17 40.48 -190.43
N GLU A 332 148.21 39.38 -191.19
CA GLU A 332 147.03 38.90 -191.94
C GLU A 332 145.99 38.23 -191.03
N PHE A 333 146.44 37.64 -189.91
CA PHE A 333 145.56 37.07 -188.89
C PHE A 333 144.73 38.15 -188.16
N LEU A 334 145.32 39.34 -187.95
CA LEU A 334 144.65 40.51 -187.35
C LEU A 334 143.42 40.97 -188.16
N ASN A 335 143.54 41.07 -189.47
CA ASN A 335 142.47 41.58 -190.35
C ASN A 335 141.26 40.61 -190.47
N ASN A 336 141.50 39.31 -190.25
CA ASN A 336 140.43 38.31 -190.18
C ASN A 336 139.77 38.24 -188.79
N GLU A 337 140.53 38.47 -187.71
CA GLU A 337 139.94 38.67 -186.37
C GLU A 337 139.10 39.95 -186.30
N GLU A 338 139.46 41.05 -186.98
CA GLU A 338 138.62 42.27 -187.04
C GLU A 338 137.24 42.04 -187.69
N LYS A 339 137.14 41.17 -188.71
CA LYS A 339 135.84 40.77 -189.27
C LYS A 339 135.03 39.92 -188.31
N ARG A 340 135.69 38.95 -187.65
CA ARG A 340 135.07 38.12 -186.62
C ARG A 340 134.58 38.94 -185.42
N GLN A 341 135.29 40.02 -185.09
CA GLN A 341 134.91 40.98 -184.06
C GLN A 341 133.63 41.74 -184.45
N LYS A 342 133.44 42.09 -185.72
CA LYS A 342 132.20 42.73 -186.22
C LYS A 342 130.97 41.84 -186.10
N ASP A 343 131.08 40.56 -186.46
CA ASP A 343 129.97 39.61 -186.32
C ASP A 343 129.61 39.42 -184.83
N LEU A 344 130.62 39.26 -183.97
CA LEU A 344 130.46 39.24 -182.51
C LEU A 344 129.81 40.52 -181.97
N TYR A 345 130.14 41.70 -182.48
CA TYR A 345 129.47 42.95 -182.11
C TYR A 345 127.99 42.99 -182.52
N GLN A 346 127.61 42.28 -183.59
CA GLN A 346 126.23 42.21 -184.09
C GLN A 346 125.39 41.29 -183.21
N ASP A 347 125.93 40.15 -182.76
CA ASP A 347 125.32 39.28 -181.75
C ASP A 347 125.27 39.93 -180.36
N LEU A 348 126.29 40.71 -179.98
CA LEU A 348 126.29 41.48 -178.72
C LEU A 348 125.22 42.58 -178.75
N LYS A 349 124.87 43.11 -179.93
CA LYS A 349 123.76 44.06 -180.10
C LYS A 349 122.39 43.39 -179.90
N THR A 350 122.13 42.24 -180.51
CA THR A 350 120.85 41.53 -180.32
C THR A 350 120.67 41.06 -178.87
N LEU A 351 121.74 40.63 -178.20
CA LEU A 351 121.74 40.33 -176.76
C LEU A 351 121.49 41.56 -175.89
N ARG A 352 121.98 42.75 -176.27
CA ARG A 352 121.63 44.02 -175.59
C ARG A 352 120.16 44.38 -175.75
N ASP A 353 119.59 44.22 -176.93
CA ASP A 353 118.18 44.54 -177.20
C ASP A 353 117.23 43.59 -176.43
N ILE A 354 117.61 42.32 -176.25
CA ILE A 354 116.90 41.36 -175.39
C ILE A 354 117.03 41.74 -173.91
N ASN A 355 118.23 42.13 -173.46
CA ASN A 355 118.47 42.53 -172.07
C ASN A 355 117.67 43.80 -171.72
N PHE A 356 117.65 44.80 -172.62
CA PHE A 356 116.85 46.01 -172.43
C PHE A 356 115.36 45.71 -172.27
N LYS A 357 114.77 44.85 -173.12
CA LYS A 357 113.37 44.42 -172.98
C LYS A 357 113.09 43.69 -171.66
N LYS A 358 114.02 42.84 -171.19
CA LYS A 358 113.88 42.18 -169.89
C LYS A 358 114.02 43.15 -168.71
N GLN A 359 114.76 44.24 -168.90
CA GLN A 359 114.91 45.30 -167.91
C GLN A 359 113.70 46.24 -167.88
N GLU A 360 113.02 46.43 -169.03
CA GLU A 360 111.71 47.10 -169.16
C GLU A 360 110.60 46.27 -168.48
N GLU A 361 110.49 44.96 -168.78
CA GLU A 361 109.57 44.03 -168.08
C GLU A 361 109.78 44.02 -166.55
N LEU A 362 111.04 44.06 -166.08
CA LEU A 362 111.36 44.15 -164.66
C LEU A 362 110.86 45.48 -164.04
N HIS A 363 111.00 46.58 -164.78
CA HIS A 363 110.62 47.91 -164.29
C HIS A 363 109.10 48.11 -164.23
N ASP A 364 108.35 47.49 -165.15
CA ASP A 364 106.89 47.42 -165.08
C ASP A 364 106.42 46.51 -163.94
N ALA A 365 107.09 45.39 -163.69
CA ALA A 365 106.81 44.54 -162.53
C ALA A 365 107.02 45.28 -161.19
N GLN A 366 108.12 46.06 -161.06
CA GLN A 366 108.38 46.91 -159.89
C GLN A 366 107.38 48.07 -159.74
N ARG A 367 106.75 48.52 -160.83
CA ARG A 367 105.68 49.52 -160.78
C ARG A 367 104.39 48.92 -160.25
N ASN A 368 104.00 47.75 -160.79
CA ASN A 368 102.85 46.98 -160.31
C ASN A 368 103.01 46.57 -158.83
N GLU A 369 104.22 46.25 -158.38
CA GLU A 369 104.54 45.98 -156.98
C GLU A 369 104.16 47.17 -156.08
N LYS A 370 104.54 48.40 -156.45
CA LYS A 370 104.21 49.63 -155.70
C LYS A 370 102.73 49.98 -155.73
N ASP A 371 102.05 49.73 -156.85
CA ASP A 371 100.60 49.94 -156.97
C ASP A 371 99.82 48.92 -156.10
N VAL A 372 100.31 47.68 -155.99
CA VAL A 372 99.77 46.68 -155.05
C VAL A 372 100.12 47.02 -153.59
N GLU A 373 101.34 47.48 -153.30
CA GLU A 373 101.76 47.86 -151.95
C GLU A 373 100.94 49.03 -151.39
N SER A 374 100.64 50.03 -152.22
CA SER A 374 99.76 51.15 -151.84
C SER A 374 98.30 50.71 -151.66
N SER A 375 97.80 49.76 -152.46
CA SER A 375 96.50 49.11 -152.24
C SER A 375 96.45 48.29 -150.93
N ILE A 376 97.53 47.60 -150.58
CA ILE A 376 97.69 46.91 -149.30
C ILE A 376 97.70 47.92 -148.15
N GLN A 377 98.39 49.05 -148.25
CA GLN A 377 98.37 50.09 -147.22
C GLN A 377 96.96 50.70 -147.04
N GLY A 378 96.21 50.91 -148.12
CA GLY A 378 94.78 51.29 -148.05
C GLY A 378 93.92 50.25 -147.34
N SER A 379 94.14 48.96 -147.64
CA SER A 379 93.45 47.84 -146.98
C SER A 379 93.85 47.66 -145.50
N GLN A 380 95.09 47.97 -145.14
CA GLN A 380 95.52 48.02 -143.74
C GLN A 380 94.89 49.19 -142.98
N ALA A 381 94.63 50.33 -143.64
CA ALA A 381 93.93 51.45 -143.01
C ALA A 381 92.45 51.12 -142.75
N THR A 382 91.75 50.45 -143.67
CA THR A 382 90.39 49.96 -143.42
C THR A 382 90.36 48.88 -142.36
N GLN A 383 91.35 47.97 -142.34
CA GLN A 383 91.52 46.98 -141.28
C GLN A 383 91.71 47.62 -139.89
N ARG A 384 92.53 48.68 -139.76
CA ARG A 384 92.68 49.42 -138.49
C ARG A 384 91.36 50.05 -138.04
N ASN A 385 90.60 50.66 -138.95
CA ASN A 385 89.29 51.23 -138.64
C ASN A 385 88.27 50.17 -138.19
N LEU A 386 88.30 48.98 -138.79
CA LEU A 386 87.50 47.83 -138.37
C LEU A 386 87.95 47.29 -137.00
N ILE A 387 89.26 47.23 -136.72
CA ILE A 387 89.79 46.87 -135.39
C ILE A 387 89.33 47.90 -134.33
N SER A 388 89.34 49.19 -134.62
CA SER A 388 88.80 50.21 -133.71
C SER A 388 87.29 50.08 -133.50
N LYS A 389 86.54 49.63 -134.52
CA LYS A 389 85.11 49.31 -134.41
C LYS A 389 84.89 48.07 -133.53
N ILE A 390 85.72 47.03 -133.70
CA ILE A 390 85.71 45.81 -132.87
C ILE A 390 86.03 46.17 -131.42
N MET A 391 87.11 46.92 -131.13
CA MET A 391 87.41 47.37 -129.76
C MET A 391 86.28 48.19 -129.12
N ARG A 392 85.53 48.98 -129.90
CA ARG A 392 84.32 49.64 -129.41
C ARG A 392 83.21 48.65 -129.05
N LEU A 393 82.97 47.66 -129.92
CA LEU A 393 81.99 46.61 -129.64
C LEU A 393 82.42 45.72 -128.47
N ASP A 394 83.71 45.42 -128.31
CA ASP A 394 84.26 44.67 -127.18
C ASP A 394 84.11 45.46 -125.87
N THR A 395 84.32 46.79 -125.87
CA THR A 395 84.06 47.61 -124.68
C THR A 395 82.58 47.79 -124.37
N GLU A 396 81.71 47.78 -125.39
CA GLU A 396 80.25 47.73 -125.22
C GLU A 396 79.79 46.33 -124.71
N ALA A 397 80.42 45.24 -125.18
CA ALA A 397 80.18 43.87 -124.73
C ALA A 397 80.70 43.64 -123.30
N LEU A 398 81.87 44.16 -122.93
CA LEU A 398 82.37 44.15 -121.55
C LEU A 398 81.46 44.93 -120.60
N LYS A 399 80.91 46.07 -121.04
CA LYS A 399 79.89 46.80 -120.26
C LYS A 399 78.59 46.01 -120.15
N GLN A 400 78.15 45.34 -121.21
CA GLN A 400 77.01 44.42 -121.15
C GLN A 400 77.30 43.24 -120.22
N GLN A 401 78.52 42.71 -120.20
CA GLN A 401 78.92 41.62 -119.32
C GLN A 401 79.08 42.08 -117.86
N GLU A 402 79.50 43.32 -117.59
CA GLU A 402 79.38 43.94 -116.27
C GLU A 402 77.93 44.13 -115.83
N ILE A 403 77.04 44.52 -116.75
CA ILE A 403 75.60 44.67 -116.47
C ILE A 403 74.99 43.29 -116.20
N ILE A 404 75.32 42.26 -116.98
CA ILE A 404 74.93 40.87 -116.75
C ILE A 404 75.49 40.38 -115.41
N TYR A 405 76.77 40.59 -115.10
CA TYR A 405 77.32 40.23 -113.78
C TYR A 405 76.63 40.96 -112.62
N LYS A 406 76.28 42.23 -112.78
CA LYS A 406 75.50 43.00 -111.78
C LYS A 406 74.07 42.46 -111.68
N GLN A 407 73.45 42.09 -112.80
CA GLN A 407 72.12 41.48 -112.84
C GLN A 407 72.13 40.07 -112.24
N ASP A 408 73.04 39.18 -112.65
CA ASP A 408 73.27 37.85 -112.06
C ASP A 408 73.60 37.93 -110.57
N TYR A 409 74.34 38.94 -110.12
CA TYR A 409 74.57 39.16 -108.69
C TYR A 409 73.27 39.58 -107.96
N THR A 410 72.46 40.46 -108.55
CA THR A 410 71.14 40.78 -107.99
C THR A 410 70.15 39.62 -108.09
N ILE A 411 70.22 38.80 -109.13
CA ILE A 411 69.43 37.58 -109.32
C ILE A 411 69.84 36.57 -108.26
N GLN A 412 71.12 36.29 -108.04
CA GLN A 412 71.58 35.44 -106.93
C GLN A 412 71.20 35.99 -105.56
N GLN A 413 71.20 37.31 -105.35
CA GLN A 413 70.68 37.89 -104.10
C GLN A 413 69.16 37.69 -103.96
N LEU A 414 68.41 37.81 -105.05
CA LEU A 414 66.96 37.59 -105.09
C LEU A 414 66.62 36.10 -104.99
N GLU A 415 67.33 35.19 -105.63
CA GLU A 415 67.24 33.74 -105.51
C GLU A 415 67.57 33.31 -104.08
N ARG A 416 68.69 33.75 -103.50
CA ARG A 416 68.99 33.50 -102.07
C ARG A 416 67.96 34.14 -101.13
N ARG A 417 67.19 35.14 -101.56
CA ARG A 417 66.07 35.71 -100.80
C ARG A 417 64.78 34.91 -101.04
N ILE A 418 64.58 34.39 -102.24
CA ILE A 418 63.43 33.59 -102.67
C ILE A 418 63.53 32.18 -102.06
N SER A 419 64.66 31.47 -102.12
CA SER A 419 64.89 30.21 -101.39
C SER A 419 64.64 30.38 -99.88
N ARG A 420 65.13 31.48 -99.28
CA ARG A 420 64.84 31.82 -97.87
C ARG A 420 63.35 32.15 -97.61
N MET A 421 62.62 32.70 -98.58
CA MET A 421 61.17 32.97 -98.47
C MET A 421 60.29 31.76 -98.86
N GLN A 422 60.84 30.79 -99.61
CA GLN A 422 60.18 29.56 -100.07
C GLN A 422 60.43 28.37 -99.13
N GLY A 423 61.31 28.51 -98.13
CA GLY A 423 61.52 27.51 -97.08
C GLY A 423 62.76 26.63 -97.25
N GLU A 424 63.55 26.81 -98.31
CA GLU A 424 64.87 26.17 -98.42
C GLU A 424 65.87 26.89 -97.52
N HIS A 425 65.92 26.46 -96.27
CA HIS A 425 66.96 26.82 -95.31
C HIS A 425 68.17 25.89 -95.51
N SER A 426 69.32 26.18 -94.88
CA SER A 426 70.41 25.20 -94.83
C SER A 426 69.87 23.88 -94.26
N ASN A 427 70.31 22.72 -94.76
CA ASN A 427 69.88 21.41 -94.23
C ASN A 427 70.09 21.31 -92.70
N GLU A 428 71.09 22.01 -92.19
CA GLU A 428 71.42 22.16 -90.78
C GLU A 428 70.45 23.10 -90.02
N GLU A 429 69.97 24.18 -90.64
CA GLU A 429 68.90 25.03 -90.10
C GLU A 429 67.54 24.33 -90.14
N LEU A 430 67.26 23.56 -91.20
CA LEU A 430 66.07 22.72 -91.31
C LEU A 430 66.07 21.64 -90.22
N MET A 431 67.16 20.88 -90.07
CA MET A 431 67.31 19.91 -88.97
C MET A 431 67.18 20.57 -87.59
N ASN A 432 67.74 21.77 -87.38
CA ASN A 432 67.61 22.47 -86.12
C ASN A 432 66.19 22.96 -85.87
N LEU A 433 65.45 23.40 -86.89
CA LEU A 433 64.05 23.79 -86.77
C LEU A 433 63.11 22.59 -86.61
N GLU A 434 63.32 21.49 -87.34
CA GLU A 434 62.60 20.23 -87.16
C GLU A 434 62.85 19.63 -85.78
N LYS A 435 64.12 19.64 -85.32
CA LYS A 435 64.47 19.23 -83.95
C LYS A 435 63.83 20.15 -82.92
N ARG A 436 63.86 21.48 -83.12
CA ARG A 436 63.17 22.41 -82.21
C ARG A 436 61.66 22.25 -82.24
N GLN A 437 61.07 21.92 -83.39
CA GLN A 437 59.66 21.59 -83.53
C GLN A 437 59.35 20.28 -82.80
N HIS A 438 60.18 19.26 -82.91
CA HIS A 438 60.00 17.99 -82.19
C HIS A 438 60.18 18.17 -80.68
N GLU A 439 61.18 18.94 -80.22
CA GLU A 439 61.37 19.34 -78.82
C GLU A 439 60.14 20.10 -78.30
N LEU A 440 59.63 21.09 -79.05
CA LEU A 440 58.42 21.83 -78.68
C LEU A 440 57.15 20.96 -78.72
N GLN A 441 57.09 19.96 -79.60
CA GLN A 441 55.98 19.01 -79.67
C GLN A 441 56.03 18.01 -78.51
N GLU A 442 57.22 17.57 -78.09
CA GLU A 442 57.43 16.77 -76.88
C GLU A 442 57.10 17.60 -75.63
N GLU A 443 57.63 18.81 -75.49
CA GLU A 443 57.25 19.74 -74.42
C GLU A 443 55.71 19.95 -74.38
N LEU A 444 55.06 20.18 -75.53
CA LEU A 444 53.60 20.33 -75.60
C LEU A 444 52.86 19.05 -75.19
N ASN A 445 53.33 17.88 -75.62
CA ASN A 445 52.76 16.58 -75.23
C ASN A 445 52.96 16.30 -73.74
N GLU A 446 54.13 16.62 -73.17
CA GLU A 446 54.39 16.57 -71.74
C GLU A 446 53.47 17.52 -70.97
N LYS A 447 53.32 18.78 -71.40
CA LYS A 447 52.41 19.74 -70.77
C LYS A 447 50.96 19.29 -70.87
N ASN A 448 50.52 18.70 -71.99
CA ASN A 448 49.19 18.13 -72.16
C ASN A 448 48.98 16.90 -71.25
N ASN A 449 49.98 16.02 -71.13
CA ASN A 449 49.94 14.88 -70.21
C ASN A 449 49.85 15.36 -68.75
N ILE A 450 50.70 16.30 -68.34
CA ILE A 450 50.67 16.96 -67.02
C ILE A 450 49.30 17.63 -66.78
N HIS A 451 48.75 18.34 -67.77
CA HIS A 451 47.44 18.97 -67.69
C HIS A 451 46.30 17.95 -67.53
N SER A 452 46.33 16.84 -68.26
CA SER A 452 45.35 15.75 -68.12
C SER A 452 45.42 15.08 -66.74
N VAL A 453 46.62 14.87 -66.21
CA VAL A 453 46.84 14.35 -64.85
C VAL A 453 46.34 15.33 -63.80
N LEU A 454 46.61 16.63 -63.96
CA LEU A 454 46.08 17.70 -63.12
C LEU A 454 44.55 17.75 -63.16
N ILE A 455 43.91 17.61 -64.33
CA ILE A 455 42.45 17.53 -64.44
C ILE A 455 41.90 16.31 -63.67
N ILE A 456 42.54 15.15 -63.77
CA ILE A 456 42.13 13.94 -63.05
C ILE A 456 42.31 14.13 -61.52
N GLN A 457 43.41 14.75 -61.10
CA GLN A 457 43.66 15.08 -59.69
C GLN A 457 42.65 16.11 -59.16
N VAL A 458 42.35 17.17 -59.91
CA VAL A 458 41.33 18.18 -59.54
C VAL A 458 39.95 17.54 -59.45
N LYS A 459 39.57 16.64 -60.37
CA LYS A 459 38.30 15.89 -60.26
C LYS A 459 38.26 15.00 -59.02
N ARG A 460 39.32 14.25 -58.72
CA ARG A 460 39.42 13.46 -57.47
C ARG A 460 39.27 14.35 -56.23
N LEU A 461 39.99 15.47 -56.17
CA LEU A 461 39.89 16.42 -55.07
C LEU A 461 38.49 17.04 -54.95
N GLN A 462 37.80 17.32 -56.07
CA GLN A 462 36.41 17.78 -56.05
C GLN A 462 35.45 16.71 -55.52
N ASP A 463 35.61 15.44 -55.90
CA ASP A 463 34.80 14.34 -55.39
C ASP A 463 35.12 14.00 -53.92
N ASP A 464 36.37 14.17 -53.49
CA ASP A 464 36.78 14.06 -52.08
C ASP A 464 36.21 15.21 -51.25
N VAL A 465 36.28 16.45 -51.75
CA VAL A 465 35.61 17.61 -51.12
C VAL A 465 34.11 17.37 -50.99
N ARG A 466 33.43 16.87 -52.04
CA ARG A 466 31.99 16.52 -51.99
C ARG A 466 31.68 15.44 -50.97
N ARG A 467 32.53 14.41 -50.86
CA ARG A 467 32.38 13.36 -49.85
C ARG A 467 32.56 13.91 -48.43
N VAL A 468 33.58 14.73 -48.21
CA VAL A 468 33.86 15.37 -46.92
C VAL A 468 32.76 16.36 -46.54
N THR A 469 32.23 17.17 -47.48
CA THR A 469 31.10 18.08 -47.18
C THR A 469 29.83 17.31 -46.87
N SER A 470 29.51 16.22 -47.59
CA SER A 470 28.34 15.39 -47.26
C SER A 470 28.49 14.67 -45.91
N GLN A 471 29.71 14.24 -45.54
CA GLN A 471 29.99 13.71 -44.20
C GLN A 471 29.90 14.79 -43.12
N LEU A 472 30.35 16.02 -43.40
CA LEU A 472 30.23 17.17 -42.51
C LEU A 472 28.76 17.55 -42.27
N GLU A 473 27.92 17.54 -43.31
CA GLU A 473 26.48 17.78 -43.19
C GLU A 473 25.80 16.70 -42.33
N LYS A 474 26.12 15.41 -42.55
CA LYS A 474 25.60 14.31 -41.73
C LYS A 474 25.99 14.44 -40.26
N THR A 475 27.29 14.62 -39.98
CA THR A 475 27.80 14.79 -38.61
C THR A 475 27.31 16.09 -37.97
N SER A 476 27.05 17.14 -38.74
CA SER A 476 26.40 18.37 -38.27
C SER A 476 24.93 18.13 -37.90
N GLY A 477 24.19 17.34 -38.69
CA GLY A 477 22.82 16.92 -38.39
C GLY A 477 22.75 16.01 -37.15
N GLU A 478 23.64 15.05 -37.03
CA GLU A 478 23.81 14.21 -35.83
C GLU A 478 24.13 15.06 -34.60
N LYS A 479 25.07 16.00 -34.71
CA LYS A 479 25.39 16.96 -33.64
C LYS A 479 24.18 17.80 -33.25
N ALA A 480 23.39 18.27 -34.21
CA ALA A 480 22.16 19.01 -33.92
C ALA A 480 21.15 18.15 -33.16
N GLY A 481 20.89 16.91 -33.60
CA GLY A 481 19.99 15.97 -32.91
C GLY A 481 20.48 15.53 -31.52
N LEU A 482 21.80 15.43 -31.32
CA LEU A 482 22.39 15.24 -29.99
C LEU A 482 22.23 16.50 -29.12
N THR A 483 22.35 17.70 -29.70
CA THR A 483 22.17 18.97 -28.99
C THR A 483 20.73 19.13 -28.50
N THR A 484 19.73 18.87 -29.35
CA THR A 484 18.31 18.89 -28.92
C THR A 484 18.04 17.86 -27.83
N LYS A 485 18.66 16.67 -27.89
CA LYS A 485 18.51 15.64 -26.86
C LYS A 485 19.21 15.99 -25.53
N ILE A 486 20.31 16.75 -25.59
CA ILE A 486 20.93 17.36 -24.41
C ILE A 486 19.99 18.43 -23.82
N GLU A 487 19.37 19.28 -24.64
CA GLU A 487 18.41 20.30 -24.18
C GLU A 487 17.16 19.66 -23.54
N GLU A 488 16.60 18.61 -24.16
CA GLU A 488 15.52 17.79 -23.59
C GLU A 488 15.90 17.22 -22.21
N THR A 489 17.07 16.58 -22.10
CA THR A 489 17.51 15.98 -20.82
C THR A 489 17.84 17.02 -19.75
N ILE A 490 18.37 18.19 -20.13
CA ILE A 490 18.51 19.35 -19.24
C ILE A 490 17.13 19.82 -18.74
N LEU A 491 16.13 19.88 -19.62
CA LEU A 491 14.78 20.27 -19.25
C LEU A 491 14.13 19.26 -18.29
N TYR A 492 14.25 17.96 -18.56
CA TYR A 492 13.82 16.89 -17.64
C TYR A 492 14.51 16.99 -16.28
N ASN A 493 15.83 17.15 -16.23
CA ASN A 493 16.55 17.37 -14.98
C ASN A 493 16.06 18.62 -14.24
N SER A 494 15.78 19.72 -14.95
CA SER A 494 15.26 20.96 -14.35
C SER A 494 13.84 20.79 -13.75
N VAL A 495 13.03 19.90 -14.32
CA VAL A 495 11.70 19.56 -13.79
C VAL A 495 11.84 18.66 -12.56
N ALA A 496 12.64 17.59 -12.65
CA ALA A 496 12.93 16.70 -11.54
C ALA A 496 13.53 17.43 -10.32
N ASP A 497 14.41 18.42 -10.54
CA ASP A 497 14.95 19.28 -9.48
C ASP A 497 13.88 20.14 -8.79
N ARG A 498 12.88 20.64 -9.54
CA ARG A 498 11.76 21.40 -8.96
C ARG A 498 10.83 20.49 -8.18
N GLU A 499 10.55 19.30 -8.69
CA GLU A 499 9.76 18.27 -7.99
C GLU A 499 10.46 17.82 -6.70
N LEU A 500 11.77 17.55 -6.75
CA LEU A 500 12.58 17.22 -5.57
C LEU A 500 12.53 18.32 -4.52
N LYS A 501 12.68 19.60 -4.91
CA LYS A 501 12.54 20.76 -4.01
C LYS A 501 11.13 20.85 -3.40
N SER A 502 10.08 20.58 -4.19
CA SER A 502 8.69 20.52 -3.72
C SER A 502 8.48 19.39 -2.70
N VAL A 503 9.00 18.18 -2.98
CA VAL A 503 8.94 17.02 -2.07
C VAL A 503 9.72 17.28 -0.78
N ILE A 504 10.90 17.91 -0.85
CA ILE A 504 11.68 18.32 0.33
C ILE A 504 10.89 19.30 1.20
N LYS A 505 10.25 20.31 0.59
CA LYS A 505 9.40 21.25 1.32
C LYS A 505 8.21 20.53 1.97
N ASN A 506 7.47 19.71 1.23
CA ASN A 506 6.34 18.93 1.74
C ASN A 506 6.75 17.99 2.88
N LYS A 507 7.97 17.44 2.85
CA LYS A 507 8.54 16.66 3.96
C LYS A 507 8.81 17.55 5.19
N GLN A 508 9.39 18.73 5.00
CA GLN A 508 9.64 19.68 6.10
C GLN A 508 8.33 20.14 6.75
N ASP A 509 7.32 20.49 5.95
CA ASP A 509 5.99 20.88 6.44
C ASP A 509 5.36 19.73 7.26
N ARG A 510 5.39 18.49 6.76
CA ARG A 510 4.93 17.31 7.51
C ARG A 510 5.70 17.04 8.80
N MET A 511 7.01 17.30 8.84
CA MET A 511 7.82 17.18 10.06
C MET A 511 7.44 18.26 11.10
N VAL A 512 7.06 19.46 10.66
CA VAL A 512 6.52 20.51 11.54
C VAL A 512 5.17 20.07 12.10
N ASP A 513 4.26 19.56 11.27
CA ASP A 513 2.96 19.02 11.70
C ASP A 513 3.12 17.87 12.71
N GLU A 514 4.04 16.93 12.46
CA GLU A 514 4.35 15.84 13.39
C GLU A 514 4.84 16.35 14.74
N ASN A 515 5.69 17.39 14.75
CA ASN A 515 6.17 18.00 15.98
C ASN A 515 5.07 18.78 16.71
N ILE A 516 4.19 19.49 16.00
CA ILE A 516 2.99 20.11 16.57
C ILE A 516 2.11 19.04 17.23
N LYS A 517 1.88 17.90 16.57
CA LYS A 517 1.11 16.78 17.12
C LYS A 517 1.80 16.12 18.33
N LYS A 518 3.12 15.99 18.35
CA LYS A 518 3.88 15.56 19.54
C LYS A 518 3.72 16.52 20.73
N LEU A 519 3.73 17.83 20.48
CA LEU A 519 3.47 18.85 21.51
C LEU A 519 2.03 18.79 22.02
N GLU A 520 1.05 18.59 21.14
CA GLU A 520 -0.36 18.40 21.51
C GLU A 520 -0.58 17.14 22.35
N VAL A 521 0.02 16.01 21.96
CA VAL A 521 0.03 14.76 22.75
C VAL A 521 0.71 14.96 24.11
N LYS A 522 1.84 15.67 24.17
CA LYS A 522 2.51 15.97 25.44
C LYS A 522 1.59 16.81 26.34
N ARG A 523 1.00 17.89 25.83
CA ARG A 523 0.04 18.72 26.56
C ARG A 523 -1.16 17.91 27.06
N LEU A 524 -1.73 17.03 26.24
CA LEU A 524 -2.84 16.15 26.64
C LEU A 524 -2.42 15.18 27.75
N LYS A 525 -1.22 14.61 27.67
CA LYS A 525 -0.64 13.74 28.71
C LYS A 525 -0.39 14.49 30.02
N ASP A 526 0.15 15.70 29.96
CA ASP A 526 0.40 16.54 31.14
C ASP A 526 -0.93 16.96 31.81
N MET A 527 -1.97 17.30 31.03
CA MET A 527 -3.32 17.53 31.55
C MET A 527 -3.95 16.27 32.17
N LEU A 528 -3.76 15.09 31.57
CA LEU A 528 -4.25 13.82 32.11
C LEU A 528 -3.56 13.48 33.43
N ASN A 529 -2.24 13.64 33.52
CA ASN A 529 -1.47 13.44 34.75
C ASN A 529 -1.97 14.39 35.86
N SER A 530 -2.11 15.68 35.56
CA SER A 530 -2.68 16.65 36.52
C SER A 530 -4.09 16.27 36.98
N LYS A 531 -4.94 15.72 36.10
CA LYS A 531 -6.27 15.21 36.50
C LYS A 531 -6.20 13.93 37.31
N SER A 532 -5.21 13.07 37.07
CA SER A 532 -4.94 11.91 37.91
C SER A 532 -4.49 12.31 39.31
N ASP A 533 -3.64 13.33 39.43
CA ASP A 533 -3.19 13.89 40.72
C ASP A 533 -4.34 14.58 41.46
N ASP A 534 -5.22 15.32 40.76
CA ASP A 534 -6.45 15.87 41.34
C ASP A 534 -7.35 14.78 41.92
N VAL A 535 -7.53 13.66 41.21
CA VAL A 535 -8.34 12.52 41.68
C VAL A 535 -7.68 11.84 42.88
N LEU A 536 -6.38 11.54 42.82
CA LEU A 536 -5.63 10.94 43.92
C LEU A 536 -5.66 11.80 45.19
N THR A 537 -5.53 13.12 45.06
CA THR A 537 -5.63 14.04 46.20
C THR A 537 -7.06 14.13 46.76
N GLN A 538 -8.09 14.09 45.91
CA GLN A 538 -9.48 13.99 46.36
C GLN A 538 -9.80 12.66 47.05
N GLU A 539 -9.31 11.53 46.53
CA GLU A 539 -9.47 10.22 47.17
C GLU A 539 -8.76 10.15 48.51
N LYS A 540 -7.52 10.66 48.59
CA LYS A 540 -6.78 10.78 49.86
C LYS A 540 -7.55 11.62 50.87
N ARG A 541 -8.12 12.77 50.47
CA ARG A 541 -8.95 13.61 51.33
C ARG A 541 -10.26 12.92 51.73
N ARG A 542 -10.89 12.17 50.82
CA ARG A 542 -12.09 11.37 51.10
C ARG A 542 -11.81 10.31 52.17
N LEU A 543 -10.72 9.57 52.03
CA LEU A 543 -10.28 8.56 53.00
C LEU A 543 -9.93 9.18 54.36
N GLN A 544 -9.21 10.31 54.38
CA GLN A 544 -8.92 11.04 55.63
C GLN A 544 -10.21 11.47 56.36
N LEU A 545 -11.19 12.02 55.64
CA LEU A 545 -12.49 12.38 56.22
C LEU A 545 -13.29 11.16 56.68
N GLU A 546 -13.23 10.05 55.93
CA GLU A 546 -13.91 8.80 56.30
C GLU A 546 -13.31 8.18 57.58
N THR A 547 -11.98 8.23 57.74
CA THR A 547 -11.29 7.79 58.96
C THR A 547 -11.64 8.70 60.14
N ALA A 548 -11.53 10.03 59.98
CA ALA A 548 -11.86 10.97 61.05
C ALA A 548 -13.34 10.87 61.49
N MET A 549 -14.27 10.60 60.56
CA MET A 549 -15.67 10.32 60.90
C MET A 549 -15.84 9.02 61.68
N LYS A 550 -15.12 7.94 61.33
CA LYS A 550 -15.15 6.67 62.09
C LYS A 550 -14.58 6.82 63.49
N GLU A 551 -13.45 7.52 63.63
CA GLU A 551 -12.86 7.88 64.93
C GLU A 551 -13.86 8.67 65.77
N ARG A 552 -14.47 9.73 65.20
CA ARG A 552 -15.47 10.54 65.92
C ARG A 552 -16.74 9.75 66.28
N MET A 553 -17.18 8.81 65.44
CA MET A 553 -18.28 7.90 65.79
C MET A 553 -17.92 6.96 66.94
N GLN A 554 -16.68 6.46 67.00
CA GLN A 554 -16.19 5.64 68.11
C GLN A 554 -16.06 6.45 69.40
N GLU A 555 -15.55 7.68 69.35
CA GLU A 555 -15.56 8.60 70.49
C GLU A 555 -16.98 8.83 71.03
N ILE A 556 -17.95 9.12 70.15
CA ILE A 556 -19.35 9.33 70.53
C ILE A 556 -19.96 8.05 71.13
N ALA A 557 -19.64 6.86 70.59
CA ALA A 557 -20.06 5.59 71.17
C ALA A 557 -19.48 5.39 72.58
N ILE A 558 -18.18 5.62 72.78
CA ILE A 558 -17.54 5.52 74.11
C ILE A 558 -18.17 6.52 75.10
N HIS A 559 -18.41 7.77 74.68
CA HIS A 559 -19.09 8.76 75.51
C HIS A 559 -20.54 8.35 75.84
N LYS A 560 -21.27 7.76 74.90
CA LYS A 560 -22.63 7.24 75.12
C LYS A 560 -22.62 6.07 76.10
N ASP A 561 -21.71 5.13 75.97
CA ASP A 561 -21.59 3.98 76.86
C ASP A 561 -21.16 4.42 78.28
N MET A 562 -20.29 5.41 78.39
CA MET A 562 -19.94 6.07 79.65
C MET A 562 -21.16 6.75 80.30
N LEU A 563 -21.97 7.48 79.54
CA LEU A 563 -23.21 8.10 80.04
C LEU A 563 -24.25 7.04 80.45
N VAL A 564 -24.37 5.93 79.72
CA VAL A 564 -25.24 4.80 80.11
C VAL A 564 -24.73 4.12 81.39
N ALA A 565 -23.41 4.00 81.58
CA ALA A 565 -22.83 3.49 82.82
C ALA A 565 -23.10 4.44 84.01
N GLN A 566 -22.94 5.76 83.82
CA GLN A 566 -23.29 6.77 84.82
C GLN A 566 -24.78 6.76 85.16
N TYR A 567 -25.66 6.66 84.17
CA TYR A 567 -27.11 6.54 84.37
C TYR A 567 -27.47 5.27 85.17
N ARG A 568 -26.85 4.13 84.85
CA ARG A 568 -27.04 2.88 85.61
C ARG A 568 -26.57 3.01 87.05
N ALA A 569 -25.40 3.62 87.29
CA ALA A 569 -24.90 3.87 88.64
C ALA A 569 -25.87 4.76 89.45
N ALA A 570 -26.30 5.87 88.87
CA ALA A 570 -27.28 6.77 89.48
C ALA A 570 -28.65 6.09 89.73
N ASP A 571 -29.10 5.19 88.84
CA ASP A 571 -30.33 4.42 89.08
C ASP A 571 -30.14 3.37 90.19
N THR A 572 -28.96 2.73 90.31
CA THR A 572 -28.68 1.85 91.45
C THR A 572 -28.60 2.61 92.77
N GLU A 573 -28.04 3.82 92.80
CA GLU A 573 -28.07 4.71 93.97
C GLU A 573 -29.51 5.13 94.32
N ARG A 574 -30.32 5.50 93.31
CA ARG A 574 -31.74 5.81 93.49
C ARG A 574 -32.53 4.62 94.04
N GLN A 575 -32.26 3.41 93.55
CA GLN A 575 -32.87 2.18 94.06
C GLN A 575 -32.44 1.89 95.50
N GLN A 576 -31.16 2.09 95.85
CA GLN A 576 -30.67 1.96 97.22
C GLN A 576 -31.34 2.96 98.16
N ILE A 577 -31.37 4.26 97.81
CA ILE A 577 -32.04 5.30 98.60
C ILE A 577 -33.54 5.00 98.76
N SER A 578 -34.18 4.47 97.72
CA SER A 578 -35.57 4.00 97.80
C SER A 578 -35.74 2.84 98.78
N ALA A 579 -34.83 1.84 98.76
CA ALA A 579 -34.86 0.73 99.71
C ALA A 579 -34.64 1.22 101.16
N GLU A 580 -33.67 2.11 101.39
CA GLU A 580 -33.45 2.75 102.69
C GLU A 580 -34.68 3.54 103.15
N LEU A 581 -35.33 4.29 102.26
CA LEU A 581 -36.59 5.00 102.56
C LEU A 581 -37.71 4.04 102.98
N HIS A 582 -37.88 2.92 102.27
CA HIS A 582 -38.86 1.90 102.63
C HIS A 582 -38.53 1.23 103.98
N GLU A 583 -37.26 1.03 104.31
CA GLU A 583 -36.85 0.55 105.64
C GLU A 583 -37.17 1.58 106.73
N ARG A 584 -36.92 2.88 106.49
CA ARG A 584 -37.28 3.97 107.41
C ARG A 584 -38.79 4.07 107.60
N MET A 585 -39.58 3.97 106.53
CA MET A 585 -41.04 3.91 106.59
C MET A 585 -41.51 2.69 107.39
N SER A 586 -40.96 1.49 107.14
CA SER A 586 -41.25 0.30 107.93
C SER A 586 -40.91 0.48 109.41
N LYS A 587 -39.83 1.19 109.74
CA LYS A 587 -39.44 1.51 111.12
C LYS A 587 -40.38 2.52 111.77
N ILE A 588 -40.84 3.52 111.02
CA ILE A 588 -41.89 4.46 111.47
C ILE A 588 -43.20 3.72 111.70
N ASP A 589 -43.63 2.84 110.79
CA ASP A 589 -44.86 2.05 110.95
C ASP A 589 -44.78 1.09 112.15
N LYS A 590 -43.61 0.47 112.40
CA LYS A 590 -43.36 -0.31 113.62
C LYS A 590 -43.47 0.54 114.88
N LEU A 591 -42.98 1.78 114.86
CA LEU A 591 -43.09 2.72 115.99
C LEU A 591 -44.53 3.23 116.16
N ARG A 592 -45.25 3.55 115.07
CA ARG A 592 -46.68 3.88 115.08
C ARG A 592 -47.51 2.75 115.66
N LYS A 593 -47.36 1.53 115.14
CA LYS A 593 -48.04 0.33 115.69
C LYS A 593 -47.68 0.09 117.15
N ARG A 594 -46.43 0.33 117.57
CA ARG A 594 -46.04 0.23 118.98
C ARG A 594 -46.70 1.32 119.85
N TYR A 595 -46.87 2.53 119.32
CA TYR A 595 -47.59 3.63 119.99
C TYR A 595 -49.11 3.38 120.03
N GLU A 596 -49.71 2.88 118.95
CA GLU A 596 -51.11 2.45 118.88
C GLU A 596 -51.37 1.30 119.86
N ILE A 597 -50.51 0.28 119.90
CA ILE A 597 -50.60 -0.81 120.91
C ILE A 597 -50.42 -0.24 122.32
N LEU A 598 -49.51 0.71 122.55
CA LEU A 598 -49.35 1.34 123.86
C LEU A 598 -50.63 2.09 124.27
N MET A 599 -51.18 2.93 123.38
CA MET A 599 -52.47 3.62 123.56
C MET A 599 -53.60 2.64 123.88
N ILE A 600 -53.77 1.59 123.05
CA ILE A 600 -54.82 0.57 123.22
C ILE A 600 -54.61 -0.21 124.53
N SER A 601 -53.37 -0.48 124.94
CA SER A 601 -53.06 -1.13 126.22
C SER A 601 -53.25 -0.22 127.45
N MET A 602 -53.28 1.11 127.25
CA MET A 602 -53.60 2.10 128.28
C MET A 602 -55.06 2.58 128.21
N ALA A 603 -55.85 2.11 127.24
CA ALA A 603 -57.26 2.42 127.08
C ALA A 603 -58.13 1.30 127.70
N PRO A 604 -58.85 1.54 128.80
CA PRO A 604 -59.81 0.59 129.34
C PRO A 604 -61.02 0.44 128.42
N ALA A 605 -61.61 -0.76 128.39
CA ALA A 605 -62.75 -1.07 127.54
C ALA A 605 -64.07 -0.49 128.09
N GLU A 606 -64.32 0.79 127.81
CA GLU A 606 -65.58 1.26 127.21
C GLU A 606 -65.38 2.69 126.68
N GLY A 607 -65.92 2.96 125.48
CA GLY A 607 -65.43 4.06 124.66
C GLY A 607 -65.97 5.44 125.03
N GLU A 608 -65.15 6.24 125.71
CA GLU A 608 -65.05 7.69 125.45
C GLU A 608 -63.69 8.23 125.94
N GLU A 609 -62.97 8.95 125.06
CA GLU A 609 -61.61 9.43 125.33
C GLU A 609 -61.63 10.68 126.24
N SER A 610 -61.02 10.63 127.43
CA SER A 610 -60.69 11.85 128.19
C SER A 610 -59.55 11.69 129.21
N SER A 611 -58.78 12.77 129.34
CA SER A 611 -57.42 12.79 129.90
C SER A 611 -57.30 12.50 131.42
N GLN A 612 -56.08 12.16 131.85
CA GLN A 612 -55.71 11.73 133.20
C GLN A 612 -56.18 12.65 134.37
N ALA A 613 -56.43 13.93 134.11
CA ALA A 613 -57.01 14.85 135.10
C ALA A 613 -58.46 14.47 135.50
N TYR A 614 -59.23 13.91 134.57
CA TYR A 614 -60.61 13.47 134.80
C TYR A 614 -60.68 12.32 135.82
N TYR A 615 -59.77 11.35 135.75
CA TYR A 615 -59.73 10.22 136.69
C TYR A 615 -59.36 10.64 138.12
N VAL A 616 -58.52 11.65 138.30
CA VAL A 616 -58.20 12.19 139.64
C VAL A 616 -59.42 12.92 140.24
N ILE A 617 -60.16 13.67 139.41
CA ILE A 617 -61.40 14.35 139.82
C ILE A 617 -62.51 13.34 140.10
N LYS A 618 -62.69 12.32 139.24
CA LYS A 618 -63.70 11.27 139.42
C LYS A 618 -63.41 10.41 140.66
N ALA A 619 -62.15 10.02 140.91
CA ALA A 619 -61.79 9.31 142.14
C ALA A 619 -61.99 10.16 143.41
N ALA A 620 -61.85 11.49 143.32
CA ALA A 620 -62.19 12.39 144.42
C ALA A 620 -63.72 12.51 144.61
N GLN A 621 -64.49 12.57 143.52
CA GLN A 621 -65.96 12.58 143.55
C GLN A 621 -66.54 11.26 144.06
N GLU A 622 -66.10 10.11 143.54
CA GLU A 622 -66.50 8.78 144.02
C GLU A 622 -66.15 8.58 145.51
N LYS A 623 -65.03 9.14 145.98
CA LYS A 623 -64.69 9.12 147.41
C LYS A 623 -65.63 9.97 148.26
N GLU A 624 -66.03 11.15 147.79
CA GLU A 624 -66.99 12.02 148.49
C GLU A 624 -68.44 11.50 148.39
N GLU A 625 -68.78 10.82 147.29
CA GLU A 625 -70.06 10.12 147.12
C GLU A 625 -70.13 8.88 148.01
N LEU A 626 -69.09 8.04 148.07
CA LEU A 626 -68.98 6.93 149.04
C LEU A 626 -69.00 7.43 150.49
N GLN A 627 -68.49 8.63 150.77
CA GLN A 627 -68.57 9.22 152.10
C GLN A 627 -69.99 9.76 152.41
N ARG A 628 -70.69 10.33 151.43
CA ARG A 628 -72.13 10.67 151.55
C ARG A 628 -73.03 9.43 151.61
N GLU A 629 -72.67 8.33 150.96
CA GLU A 629 -73.34 7.04 151.09
C GLU A 629 -73.03 6.40 152.44
N GLY A 630 -71.81 6.54 152.96
CA GLY A 630 -71.46 6.23 154.34
C GLY A 630 -72.34 6.98 155.34
N ASP A 631 -72.45 8.30 155.25
CA ASP A 631 -73.31 9.11 156.12
C ASP A 631 -74.81 8.77 155.97
N LYS A 632 -75.27 8.42 154.76
CA LYS A 632 -76.64 7.93 154.51
C LYS A 632 -76.86 6.54 155.13
N LEU A 633 -75.90 5.63 155.03
CA LEU A 633 -75.94 4.30 155.64
C LEU A 633 -75.90 4.41 157.16
N ASP A 634 -75.10 5.31 157.73
CA ASP A 634 -75.07 5.60 159.18
C ASP A 634 -76.39 6.21 159.67
N ALA A 635 -77.01 7.09 158.86
CA ALA A 635 -78.35 7.61 159.14
C ALA A 635 -79.43 6.53 159.00
N GLN A 636 -79.28 5.58 158.08
CA GLN A 636 -80.12 4.39 157.95
C GLN A 636 -79.91 3.41 159.10
N ILE A 637 -78.69 3.23 159.61
CA ILE A 637 -78.39 2.40 160.79
C ILE A 637 -79.01 3.01 162.04
N ARG A 638 -78.90 4.33 162.26
CA ARG A 638 -79.56 5.01 163.39
C ARG A 638 -81.08 5.05 163.27
N LYS A 639 -81.64 4.94 162.06
CA LYS A 639 -83.06 4.65 161.85
C LYS A 639 -83.37 3.19 162.17
N ALA A 640 -82.62 2.24 161.63
CA ALA A 640 -82.76 0.81 161.87
C ALA A 640 -82.64 0.46 163.37
N GLU A 641 -81.81 1.12 164.17
CA GLU A 641 -81.71 0.90 165.63
C GLU A 641 -82.91 1.45 166.42
N LYS A 642 -83.57 2.50 165.91
CA LYS A 642 -84.84 3.01 166.47
C LYS A 642 -86.00 2.14 166.00
N GLU A 643 -85.95 1.69 164.77
CA GLU A 643 -86.88 0.73 164.17
C GLU A 643 -86.73 -0.64 164.83
N ILE A 644 -85.55 -1.10 165.26
CA ILE A 644 -85.38 -2.36 166.01
C ILE A 644 -86.03 -2.29 167.41
N ARG A 645 -85.91 -1.16 168.13
CA ARG A 645 -86.62 -0.96 169.41
C ARG A 645 -88.14 -0.76 169.23
N ALA A 646 -88.57 -0.24 168.08
CA ALA A 646 -89.98 -0.23 167.69
C ALA A 646 -90.44 -1.65 167.30
N LEU A 647 -89.59 -2.40 166.59
CA LEU A 647 -89.86 -3.74 166.07
C LEU A 647 -89.92 -4.79 167.17
N GLU A 648 -89.15 -4.70 168.25
CA GLU A 648 -89.36 -5.55 169.45
C GLU A 648 -90.75 -5.31 170.08
N ASN A 649 -91.16 -4.04 170.21
CA ASN A 649 -92.49 -3.70 170.74
C ASN A 649 -93.61 -4.10 169.77
N THR A 650 -93.41 -3.99 168.46
CA THR A 650 -94.37 -4.52 167.49
C THR A 650 -94.28 -6.03 167.33
N LEU A 651 -93.17 -6.73 167.63
CA LEU A 651 -93.10 -8.21 167.57
C LEU A 651 -94.07 -8.83 168.58
N LYS A 652 -94.17 -8.22 169.78
CA LYS A 652 -95.17 -8.56 170.80
C LYS A 652 -96.64 -8.32 170.37
N VAL A 653 -96.88 -7.45 169.38
CA VAL A 653 -98.24 -7.15 168.86
C VAL A 653 -98.49 -7.86 167.52
N MET A 654 -97.44 -8.14 166.74
CA MET A 654 -97.48 -8.75 165.41
C MET A 654 -97.62 -10.27 165.51
N ASN A 655 -97.09 -10.92 166.55
CA ASN A 655 -97.45 -12.32 166.85
C ASN A 655 -98.96 -12.49 167.11
N GLY A 656 -99.66 -11.44 167.58
CA GLY A 656 -101.13 -11.43 167.71
C GLY A 656 -101.89 -10.92 166.47
N ARG A 657 -101.21 -10.52 165.39
CA ARG A 657 -101.83 -9.97 164.16
C ARG A 657 -101.44 -10.70 162.86
N ASN A 658 -100.33 -11.42 162.82
CA ASN A 658 -100.00 -12.34 161.73
C ASN A 658 -100.90 -13.59 161.70
N GLU A 659 -101.66 -13.84 162.77
CA GLU A 659 -102.79 -14.78 162.75
C GLU A 659 -103.96 -14.26 161.89
N GLN A 660 -104.07 -12.94 161.68
CA GLN A 660 -105.14 -12.30 160.89
C GLN A 660 -104.71 -11.92 159.47
N TYR A 661 -103.42 -11.65 159.22
CA TYR A 661 -102.88 -11.26 157.90
C TYR A 661 -102.29 -12.41 157.07
N ARG A 662 -102.67 -13.65 157.37
CA ARG A 662 -102.69 -14.75 156.37
C ARG A 662 -103.73 -14.54 155.25
N LYS A 663 -104.44 -13.40 155.27
CA LYS A 663 -105.45 -13.00 154.28
C LYS A 663 -104.94 -11.83 153.42
N SER A 664 -104.60 -12.20 152.17
CA SER A 664 -105.00 -11.52 150.92
C SER A 664 -104.44 -10.11 150.56
N PHE A 665 -103.50 -10.04 149.58
CA PHE A 665 -103.78 -9.66 148.16
C PHE A 665 -102.61 -8.99 147.38
N ASN A 666 -102.17 -9.67 146.29
CA ASN A 666 -101.96 -9.20 144.90
C ASN A 666 -101.00 -8.04 144.49
N LYS A 667 -100.91 -7.81 143.15
CA LYS A 667 -99.75 -7.36 142.32
C LYS A 667 -100.23 -6.59 141.04
N ILE A 668 -99.32 -5.88 140.32
CA ILE A 668 -99.23 -5.64 138.82
C ILE A 668 -99.22 -4.15 138.29
N THR A 669 -98.35 -3.85 137.27
CA THR A 669 -98.33 -2.78 136.18
C THR A 669 -98.12 -1.26 136.45
N GLU A 670 -97.62 -0.37 135.54
CA GLU A 670 -96.76 -0.45 134.29
C GLU A 670 -96.27 0.96 133.78
N THR A 671 -95.43 0.96 132.70
CA THR A 671 -94.80 2.07 131.89
C THR A 671 -93.41 2.57 132.37
N SER A 672 -92.50 3.20 131.60
CA SER A 672 -92.51 3.91 130.28
C SER A 672 -91.11 3.90 129.55
N ASP A 673 -90.94 4.71 128.49
CA ASP A 673 -89.73 5.44 127.98
C ASP A 673 -88.80 4.88 126.87
N GLU A 674 -88.91 3.64 126.40
CA GLU A 674 -87.93 3.09 125.41
C GLU A 674 -88.21 3.41 123.91
N MET A 675 -89.29 4.11 123.56
CA MET A 675 -89.71 4.30 122.16
C MET A 675 -88.96 5.41 121.39
N ASP A 676 -88.45 6.44 122.07
CA ASP A 676 -87.95 7.66 121.40
C ASP A 676 -86.56 7.50 120.78
N LYS A 677 -85.72 6.61 121.31
CA LYS A 677 -84.35 6.36 120.81
C LYS A 677 -84.32 5.68 119.44
N LYS A 678 -85.41 5.00 119.04
CA LYS A 678 -85.48 4.29 117.76
C LYS A 678 -85.57 5.24 116.55
N GLN A 679 -86.31 6.36 116.69
CA GLN A 679 -86.57 7.26 115.56
C GLN A 679 -85.33 8.05 115.11
N GLN A 680 -84.38 8.32 116.00
CA GLN A 680 -83.18 9.11 115.67
C GLN A 680 -82.13 8.34 114.86
N LEU A 681 -82.14 7.00 114.89
CA LEU A 681 -81.19 6.15 114.15
C LEU A 681 -81.60 5.92 112.69
N ASP A 682 -82.90 5.89 112.38
CA ASP A 682 -83.40 5.70 111.02
C ASP A 682 -83.14 6.91 110.10
N GLU A 683 -83.12 8.14 110.64
CA GLU A 683 -82.90 9.37 109.86
C GLU A 683 -81.44 9.50 109.38
N GLN A 684 -80.47 9.06 110.20
CA GLN A 684 -79.03 9.09 109.83
C GLN A 684 -78.70 8.09 108.71
N MET A 685 -79.44 6.98 108.62
CA MET A 685 -79.24 5.95 107.60
C MET A 685 -79.68 6.39 106.19
N ARG A 686 -80.60 7.36 106.08
CA ARG A 686 -81.00 7.96 104.79
C ARG A 686 -79.91 8.84 104.18
N ALA A 687 -79.26 9.70 104.97
CA ALA A 687 -78.28 10.67 104.48
C ALA A 687 -77.01 10.03 103.85
N VAL A 688 -76.62 8.84 104.33
CA VAL A 688 -75.49 8.07 103.78
C VAL A 688 -75.85 7.39 102.45
N MET A 689 -77.09 6.88 102.35
CA MET A 689 -77.60 6.20 101.15
C MET A 689 -77.64 7.10 99.91
N ASP A 690 -77.93 8.39 100.05
CA ASP A 690 -78.03 9.29 98.90
C ASP A 690 -76.66 9.76 98.37
N LYS A 691 -75.65 9.92 99.25
CA LYS A 691 -74.25 10.13 98.80
C LYS A 691 -73.69 8.92 98.03
N TYR A 692 -74.05 7.71 98.45
CA TYR A 692 -73.70 6.48 97.73
C TYR A 692 -74.37 6.39 96.34
N LYS A 693 -75.66 6.74 96.24
CA LYS A 693 -76.38 6.78 94.95
C LYS A 693 -75.78 7.81 93.96
N TYR A 694 -75.33 8.98 94.44
CA TYR A 694 -74.70 10.00 93.59
C TYR A 694 -73.38 9.50 92.99
N LYS A 695 -72.45 8.99 93.82
CA LYS A 695 -71.18 8.40 93.35
C LYS A 695 -71.41 7.22 92.39
N ARG A 696 -72.41 6.39 92.65
CA ARG A 696 -72.78 5.22 91.80
C ARG A 696 -73.51 5.61 90.50
N ARG A 697 -73.97 6.85 90.35
CA ARG A 697 -74.51 7.40 89.09
C ARG A 697 -73.37 7.99 88.24
N GLN A 698 -72.46 8.73 88.87
CA GLN A 698 -71.25 9.29 88.25
C GLN A 698 -70.32 8.21 87.64
N ILE A 699 -70.19 7.06 88.31
CA ILE A 699 -69.44 5.90 87.77
C ILE A 699 -70.14 5.29 86.56
N ARG A 700 -71.49 5.34 86.52
CA ARG A 700 -72.27 4.76 85.42
C ARG A 700 -72.22 5.64 84.17
N GLU A 701 -72.31 6.96 84.33
CA GLU A 701 -72.08 7.94 83.26
C GLU A 701 -70.67 7.77 82.64
N LEU A 702 -69.62 7.66 83.45
CA LEU A 702 -68.26 7.40 82.95
C LEU A 702 -68.07 6.00 82.32
N GLN A 703 -68.89 5.01 82.70
CA GLN A 703 -68.90 3.69 82.04
C GLN A 703 -69.65 3.72 80.71
N ASP A 704 -70.76 4.46 80.62
CA ASP A 704 -71.51 4.66 79.38
C ASP A 704 -70.72 5.53 78.38
N ASP A 705 -69.94 6.52 78.86
CA ASP A 705 -69.00 7.29 78.03
C ASP A 705 -67.84 6.41 77.50
N LEU A 706 -67.27 5.54 78.33
CA LEU A 706 -66.25 4.58 77.88
C LEU A 706 -66.83 3.54 76.92
N GLN A 707 -68.06 3.09 77.14
CA GLN A 707 -68.73 2.12 76.28
C GLN A 707 -69.13 2.73 74.94
N THR A 708 -69.63 3.98 74.91
CA THR A 708 -69.90 4.70 73.66
C THR A 708 -68.61 4.97 72.89
N MET A 709 -67.55 5.47 73.54
CA MET A 709 -66.23 5.64 72.90
C MET A 709 -65.67 4.32 72.37
N SER A 710 -65.82 3.21 73.11
CA SER A 710 -65.47 1.86 72.64
C SER A 710 -66.29 1.46 71.41
N THR A 711 -67.61 1.68 71.39
CA THR A 711 -68.42 1.37 70.20
C THR A 711 -68.10 2.26 69.00
N THR A 712 -67.67 3.51 69.21
CA THR A 712 -67.18 4.34 68.09
C THR A 712 -65.82 3.85 67.57
N LEU A 713 -64.94 3.36 68.45
CA LEU A 713 -63.68 2.72 68.04
C LEU A 713 -63.94 1.41 67.29
N ASP A 714 -64.83 0.55 67.79
CA ASP A 714 -65.21 -0.69 67.11
C ASP A 714 -65.89 -0.43 65.77
N ASN A 715 -66.65 0.65 65.62
CA ASN A 715 -67.25 1.03 64.34
C ASN A 715 -66.19 1.61 63.39
N LEU A 716 -65.26 2.44 63.86
CA LEU A 716 -64.14 2.92 63.04
C LEU A 716 -63.21 1.77 62.62
N ASN A 717 -62.96 0.78 63.49
CA ASN A 717 -62.22 -0.44 63.15
C ASN A 717 -62.98 -1.31 62.14
N ARG A 718 -64.31 -1.45 62.27
CA ARG A 718 -65.14 -2.15 61.26
C ARG A 718 -65.16 -1.41 59.93
N ASP A 719 -65.17 -0.09 59.94
CA ASP A 719 -65.07 0.73 58.73
C ASP A 719 -63.67 0.60 58.13
N GLU A 720 -62.59 0.60 58.92
CA GLU A 720 -61.23 0.33 58.47
C GLU A 720 -61.09 -1.07 57.87
N ASP A 721 -61.59 -2.12 58.54
CA ASP A 721 -61.66 -3.48 58.02
C ASP A 721 -62.51 -3.58 56.75
N ALA A 722 -63.60 -2.82 56.64
CA ALA A 722 -64.43 -2.75 55.44
C ALA A 722 -63.72 -2.02 54.29
N TYR A 723 -62.95 -0.95 54.57
CA TYR A 723 -62.13 -0.27 53.57
C TYR A 723 -60.93 -1.12 53.15
N VAL A 724 -60.29 -1.86 54.07
CA VAL A 724 -59.25 -2.85 53.77
C VAL A 724 -59.84 -3.97 52.92
N GLY A 725 -60.99 -4.52 53.29
CA GLY A 725 -61.74 -5.50 52.51
C GLY A 725 -62.11 -4.99 51.11
N MET A 726 -62.58 -3.74 50.99
CA MET A 726 -62.81 -3.10 49.70
C MET A 726 -61.51 -2.88 48.92
N ILE A 727 -60.38 -2.57 49.57
CA ILE A 727 -59.07 -2.44 48.92
C ILE A 727 -58.59 -3.82 48.44
N GLU A 728 -58.77 -4.89 49.21
CA GLU A 728 -58.51 -6.27 48.80
C GLU A 728 -59.42 -6.69 47.64
N GLU A 729 -60.72 -6.38 47.68
CA GLU A 729 -61.63 -6.60 46.55
C GLU A 729 -61.23 -5.80 45.31
N LYS A 730 -60.83 -4.52 45.46
CA LYS A 730 -60.35 -3.71 44.33
C LYS A 730 -59.00 -4.20 43.82
N LYS A 731 -58.07 -4.64 44.66
CA LYS A 731 -56.81 -5.31 44.27
C LYS A 731 -57.10 -6.61 43.54
N ASN A 732 -58.00 -7.44 44.04
CA ASN A 732 -58.43 -8.69 43.40
C ASN A 732 -59.18 -8.41 42.09
N LYS A 733 -59.96 -7.33 42.00
CA LYS A 733 -60.59 -6.88 40.76
C LYS A 733 -59.57 -6.30 39.78
N ILE A 734 -58.51 -5.64 40.24
CA ILE A 734 -57.38 -5.19 39.42
C ILE A 734 -56.56 -6.39 38.94
N LEU A 735 -56.31 -7.40 39.78
CA LEU A 735 -55.66 -8.65 39.39
C LEU A 735 -56.51 -9.41 38.37
N GLN A 736 -57.83 -9.52 38.60
CA GLN A 736 -58.74 -10.15 37.65
C GLN A 736 -58.83 -9.35 36.34
N LEU A 737 -58.93 -8.02 36.40
CA LEU A 737 -58.94 -7.15 35.20
C LEU A 737 -57.58 -7.11 34.48
N ASN A 738 -56.46 -7.28 35.18
CA ASN A 738 -55.14 -7.45 34.57
C ASN A 738 -55.03 -8.82 33.91
N LYS A 739 -55.56 -9.88 34.53
CA LYS A 739 -55.63 -11.22 33.95
C LYS A 739 -56.56 -11.26 32.73
N ASP A 740 -57.71 -10.60 32.82
CA ASP A 740 -58.64 -10.39 31.72
C ASP A 740 -58.01 -9.48 30.64
N LEU A 741 -57.20 -8.47 30.99
CA LEU A 741 -56.44 -7.64 30.05
C LEU A 741 -55.31 -8.41 29.38
N ASP A 742 -54.64 -9.33 30.07
CA ASP A 742 -53.59 -10.17 29.51
C ASP A 742 -54.19 -11.31 28.67
N ASP A 743 -55.37 -11.82 29.02
CA ASP A 743 -56.18 -12.69 28.16
C ASP A 743 -56.76 -11.93 26.96
N GLN A 744 -57.17 -10.67 27.12
CA GLN A 744 -57.56 -9.77 26.02
C GLN A 744 -56.35 -9.40 25.16
N ARG A 745 -55.14 -9.26 25.72
CA ARG A 745 -53.89 -9.09 24.97
C ARG A 745 -53.51 -10.37 24.24
N ALA A 746 -53.65 -11.54 24.85
CA ALA A 746 -53.41 -12.84 24.20
C ALA A 746 -54.50 -13.18 23.16
N LYS A 747 -55.72 -12.67 23.31
CA LYS A 747 -56.78 -12.70 22.28
C LYS A 747 -56.52 -11.67 21.19
N LEU A 748 -56.09 -10.46 21.52
CA LEU A 748 -55.66 -9.45 20.56
C LEU A 748 -54.41 -9.89 19.81
N GLU A 749 -53.47 -10.59 20.44
CA GLU A 749 -52.27 -11.13 19.81
C GLU A 749 -52.60 -12.33 18.92
N ARG A 750 -53.56 -13.18 19.32
CA ARG A 750 -54.13 -14.19 18.43
C ARG A 750 -54.87 -13.55 17.26
N VAL A 751 -55.70 -12.54 17.49
CA VAL A 751 -56.47 -11.83 16.46
C VAL A 751 -55.57 -10.96 15.59
N THR A 752 -54.47 -10.38 16.07
CA THR A 752 -53.49 -9.69 15.22
C THR A 752 -52.68 -10.69 14.43
N LYS A 753 -52.24 -11.83 15.00
CA LYS A 753 -51.62 -12.90 14.21
C LYS A 753 -52.58 -13.46 13.15
N GLN A 754 -53.86 -13.64 13.47
CA GLN A 754 -54.88 -14.13 12.54
C GLN A 754 -55.29 -13.05 11.51
N ARG A 755 -55.26 -11.77 11.89
CA ARG A 755 -55.38 -10.60 10.99
C ARG A 755 -54.15 -10.46 10.10
N ASP A 756 -52.95 -10.74 10.58
CA ASP A 756 -51.70 -10.62 9.82
C ASP A 756 -51.51 -11.80 8.85
N ILE A 757 -52.04 -12.98 9.21
CA ILE A 757 -52.24 -14.11 8.30
C ILE A 757 -53.32 -13.75 7.26
N GLY A 758 -54.51 -13.34 7.70
CA GLY A 758 -55.60 -12.93 6.80
C GLY A 758 -55.27 -11.71 5.92
N LEU A 759 -54.42 -10.79 6.37
CA LEU A 759 -53.89 -9.67 5.58
C LEU A 759 -52.76 -10.09 4.65
N ARG A 760 -52.03 -11.18 4.91
CA ARG A 760 -51.17 -11.81 3.89
C ARG A 760 -52.01 -12.50 2.84
N GLU A 761 -52.97 -13.33 3.26
CA GLU A 761 -53.89 -14.03 2.36
C GLU A 761 -54.69 -13.05 1.49
N LEU A 762 -55.25 -11.98 2.04
CA LEU A 762 -55.90 -10.90 1.27
C LEU A 762 -54.92 -10.12 0.38
N ARG A 763 -53.66 -9.93 0.80
CA ARG A 763 -52.65 -9.21 -0.01
C ARG A 763 -52.14 -10.06 -1.17
N ASP A 764 -52.00 -11.37 -0.98
CA ASP A 764 -51.55 -12.29 -2.00
C ASP A 764 -52.72 -12.73 -2.91
N PHE A 765 -53.95 -12.80 -2.40
CA PHE A 765 -55.19 -12.90 -3.19
C PHE A 765 -55.41 -11.64 -4.04
N ASN A 766 -55.28 -10.43 -3.48
CA ASN A 766 -55.37 -9.20 -4.27
C ASN A 766 -54.22 -9.07 -5.29
N LYS A 767 -52.99 -9.52 -4.99
CA LYS A 767 -51.94 -9.61 -6.03
C LYS A 767 -52.32 -10.59 -7.14
N SER A 768 -52.92 -11.73 -6.79
CA SER A 768 -53.38 -12.73 -7.76
C SER A 768 -54.49 -12.16 -8.65
N ILE A 769 -55.51 -11.51 -8.07
CA ILE A 769 -56.58 -10.82 -8.82
C ILE A 769 -56.01 -9.69 -9.69
N MET A 770 -55.16 -8.82 -9.15
CA MET A 770 -54.55 -7.74 -9.94
C MET A 770 -53.69 -8.29 -11.10
N LYS A 771 -53.03 -9.44 -10.90
CA LYS A 771 -52.34 -10.15 -11.98
C LYS A 771 -53.32 -10.67 -13.03
N TYR A 772 -54.38 -11.39 -12.65
CA TYR A 772 -55.41 -11.89 -13.57
C TYR A 772 -56.11 -10.76 -14.33
N ILE A 773 -56.40 -9.63 -13.68
CA ILE A 773 -56.97 -8.43 -14.34
C ILE A 773 -55.96 -7.84 -15.33
N SER A 774 -54.66 -7.79 -14.99
CA SER A 774 -53.62 -7.30 -15.92
C SER A 774 -53.39 -8.26 -17.10
N GLU A 775 -53.48 -9.58 -16.90
CA GLU A 775 -53.43 -10.59 -17.95
C GLU A 775 -54.66 -10.52 -18.87
N ALA A 776 -55.87 -10.32 -18.33
CA ALA A 776 -57.10 -10.16 -19.12
C ALA A 776 -57.15 -8.83 -19.89
N VAL A 777 -56.76 -7.71 -19.27
CA VAL A 777 -56.65 -6.40 -19.93
C VAL A 777 -55.53 -6.38 -20.99
N GLY A 778 -54.48 -7.20 -20.81
CA GLY A 778 -53.44 -7.41 -21.83
C GLY A 778 -53.92 -8.19 -23.06
N GLN A 779 -54.97 -9.01 -22.95
CA GLN A 779 -55.54 -9.78 -24.07
C GLN A 779 -56.65 -9.02 -24.82
N HIS A 780 -57.28 -8.02 -24.18
CA HIS A 780 -58.33 -7.17 -24.77
C HIS A 780 -58.09 -5.68 -24.43
N PRO A 781 -57.27 -4.95 -25.21
CA PRO A 781 -56.87 -3.57 -24.91
C PRO A 781 -58.05 -2.59 -24.78
N ASP A 782 -59.12 -2.87 -25.52
CA ASP A 782 -60.39 -2.14 -25.58
C ASP A 782 -61.21 -2.19 -24.27
N MET A 783 -60.87 -3.07 -23.32
CA MET A 783 -61.45 -3.06 -21.97
C MET A 783 -60.65 -2.24 -20.93
N MET A 784 -59.44 -1.76 -21.27
CA MET A 784 -58.57 -1.04 -20.32
C MET A 784 -59.21 0.26 -19.79
N GLU A 785 -59.91 0.99 -20.65
CA GLU A 785 -60.51 2.30 -20.31
C GLU A 785 -61.71 2.14 -19.37
N ALA A 786 -62.56 1.13 -19.60
CA ALA A 786 -63.67 0.78 -18.70
C ALA A 786 -63.16 0.31 -17.32
N VAL A 787 -62.12 -0.54 -17.28
CA VAL A 787 -61.55 -1.03 -16.02
C VAL A 787 -60.93 0.12 -15.22
N ASN A 788 -60.15 1.02 -15.85
CA ASN A 788 -59.58 2.18 -15.16
C ASN A 788 -60.66 3.19 -14.70
N MET A 789 -61.77 3.34 -15.43
CA MET A 789 -62.93 4.13 -14.97
C MET A 789 -63.56 3.55 -13.69
N TYR A 790 -63.80 2.23 -13.64
CA TYR A 790 -64.35 1.60 -12.43
C TYR A 790 -63.38 1.64 -11.24
N PHE A 791 -62.08 1.50 -11.48
CA PHE A 791 -61.06 1.70 -10.43
C PHE A 791 -61.05 3.15 -9.92
N SER A 792 -61.17 4.13 -10.82
CA SER A 792 -61.27 5.56 -10.43
C SER A 792 -62.54 5.86 -9.63
N GLN A 793 -63.70 5.29 -9.97
CA GLN A 793 -64.93 5.45 -9.18
C GLN A 793 -64.85 4.79 -7.79
N ALA A 794 -64.03 3.75 -7.64
CA ALA A 794 -63.78 3.07 -6.36
C ALA A 794 -62.60 3.65 -5.54
N ASN A 795 -61.99 4.76 -5.98
CA ASN A 795 -60.76 5.33 -5.39
C ASN A 795 -59.57 4.34 -5.31
N LEU A 796 -59.43 3.47 -6.31
CA LEU A 796 -58.28 2.55 -6.46
C LEU A 796 -57.31 3.07 -7.54
N PRO A 797 -55.98 2.82 -7.41
CA PRO A 797 -55.00 3.28 -8.39
C PRO A 797 -55.17 2.60 -9.76
N ALA A 798 -55.06 3.39 -10.84
CA ALA A 798 -55.16 2.90 -12.21
C ALA A 798 -54.04 1.90 -12.57
N ILE A 799 -54.35 0.92 -13.41
CA ILE A 799 -53.43 -0.12 -13.85
C ILE A 799 -52.61 0.43 -15.04
N VAL A 800 -51.28 0.45 -14.89
CA VAL A 800 -50.31 0.87 -15.92
C VAL A 800 -49.44 -0.31 -16.38
N PRO A 801 -49.15 -0.44 -17.70
CA PRO A 801 -48.25 -1.47 -18.21
C PRO A 801 -46.82 -1.35 -17.67
N SER A 802 -46.12 -2.47 -17.56
CA SER A 802 -44.90 -2.63 -16.77
C SER A 802 -43.70 -1.78 -17.21
N GLY A 803 -43.10 -1.07 -16.24
CA GLY A 803 -41.76 -0.50 -16.32
C GLY A 803 -41.14 -0.32 -14.93
N THR A 804 -39.95 -0.85 -14.72
CA THR A 804 -39.09 -0.62 -13.54
C THR A 804 -38.33 0.72 -13.66
N PRO A 805 -37.50 1.16 -12.69
CA PRO A 805 -37.45 0.92 -11.23
C PRO A 805 -37.56 2.25 -10.43
N GLY A 806 -37.57 2.24 -9.08
CA GLY A 806 -37.44 3.51 -8.34
C GLY A 806 -37.41 3.41 -6.80
N SER A 807 -36.27 3.79 -6.22
CA SER A 807 -36.10 4.02 -4.77
C SER A 807 -36.14 5.52 -4.46
N SER A 808 -36.90 5.95 -3.45
CA SER A 808 -36.69 7.15 -2.58
C SER A 808 -37.87 7.27 -1.60
N ARG A 809 -37.68 7.41 -0.28
CA ARG A 809 -37.15 8.56 0.50
C ARG A 809 -38.02 9.82 0.50
N SER A 810 -38.74 10.01 1.61
CA SER A 810 -38.93 11.29 2.34
C SER A 810 -39.77 10.98 3.61
N SER A 811 -39.39 11.27 4.86
CA SER A 811 -38.83 12.47 5.53
C SER A 811 -39.86 13.57 5.80
N VAL A 812 -40.00 13.92 7.09
CA VAL A 812 -40.37 15.22 7.73
C VAL A 812 -40.79 14.86 9.17
N SER A 813 -39.99 15.17 10.20
CA SER A 813 -40.02 16.41 11.01
C SER A 813 -41.35 16.55 11.80
N SER A 814 -41.41 16.80 13.11
CA SER A 814 -40.56 17.61 14.02
C SER A 814 -40.61 17.04 15.46
N GLY A 815 -39.81 17.42 16.47
CA GLY A 815 -38.75 18.42 16.58
C GLY A 815 -38.78 19.07 17.98
N HIS A 816 -37.67 18.95 18.76
CA HIS A 816 -37.34 19.64 20.04
C HIS A 816 -38.36 19.53 21.22
N SER A 817 -37.98 19.47 22.51
CA SER A 817 -36.82 20.01 23.24
C SER A 817 -36.47 19.04 24.40
N SER A 818 -35.20 18.75 24.75
CA SER A 818 -34.35 19.54 25.68
C SER A 818 -35.02 19.80 27.06
N ARG A 819 -34.39 19.64 28.22
CA ARG A 819 -33.03 19.18 28.63
C ARG A 819 -33.00 19.23 30.17
N THR A 820 -32.09 18.50 30.85
CA THR A 820 -31.55 18.81 32.21
C THR A 820 -32.55 18.86 33.41
N SER A 821 -32.19 18.66 34.67
CA SER A 821 -31.00 18.08 35.34
C SER A 821 -31.27 17.98 36.85
N SER A 822 -30.33 17.37 37.57
CA SER A 822 -30.11 17.49 39.02
C SER A 822 -30.99 16.69 39.98
N VAL A 823 -30.50 16.19 41.14
CA VAL A 823 -29.18 15.65 41.55
C VAL A 823 -29.24 15.35 43.05
N ARG A 824 -28.81 14.15 43.48
CA ARG A 824 -28.45 13.78 44.88
C ARG A 824 -29.60 13.87 45.92
N SER A 825 -29.54 13.22 47.08
CA SER A 825 -28.38 12.68 47.81
C SER A 825 -28.56 11.26 48.39
N LEU A 826 -27.42 10.61 48.64
CA LEU A 826 -27.30 9.30 49.29
C LEU A 826 -27.23 9.39 50.83
N GLY A 827 -27.53 8.26 51.48
CA GLY A 827 -26.79 7.76 52.65
C GLY A 827 -27.51 7.78 54.00
N SER A 828 -27.16 6.92 54.98
CA SER A 828 -26.32 5.71 54.91
C SER A 828 -26.33 4.89 56.23
N SER A 829 -26.14 3.56 56.11
CA SER A 829 -25.24 2.73 56.93
C SER A 829 -25.55 2.27 58.39
N GLN A 830 -25.40 0.93 58.53
CA GLN A 830 -24.67 0.19 59.60
C GLN A 830 -25.26 0.06 61.02
N ARG A 831 -24.94 -0.96 61.86
CA ARG A 831 -24.42 -2.36 61.79
C ARG A 831 -24.05 -2.82 63.23
N SER A 832 -24.23 -4.13 63.54
CA SER A 832 -23.72 -4.93 64.72
C SER A 832 -24.61 -4.94 66.00
N GLY A 833 -24.72 -6.00 66.82
CA GLY A 833 -24.48 -7.46 66.60
C GLY A 833 -23.42 -8.16 67.51
N SER A 834 -23.80 -9.10 68.39
CA SER A 834 -22.86 -9.94 69.19
C SER A 834 -23.39 -11.32 69.71
N ALA A 835 -22.78 -12.42 69.21
CA ALA A 835 -22.23 -13.63 69.88
C ALA A 835 -23.04 -14.68 70.73
N LEU A 836 -22.46 -15.91 70.74
CA LEU A 836 -22.71 -17.15 71.54
C LEU A 836 -23.77 -18.15 70.98
N GLN A 837 -23.60 -19.50 70.92
CA GLN A 837 -22.47 -20.41 71.25
C GLN A 837 -22.64 -21.85 70.63
N ILE A 838 -21.54 -22.63 70.52
CA ILE A 838 -21.40 -24.14 70.48
C ILE A 838 -21.93 -24.96 69.26
N GLY A 839 -21.12 -25.93 68.73
CA GLY A 839 -21.75 -27.19 68.25
C GLY A 839 -21.18 -28.24 67.23
N VAL A 840 -19.87 -28.55 67.11
CA VAL A 840 -19.36 -29.96 66.85
C VAL A 840 -19.52 -30.72 65.47
N ARG A 841 -18.38 -31.26 64.94
CA ARG A 841 -18.10 -32.44 64.03
C ARG A 841 -18.32 -32.44 62.48
N THR A 842 -17.19 -32.28 61.73
CA THR A 842 -16.42 -33.24 60.86
C THR A 842 -17.07 -34.52 60.26
N PRO A 843 -16.54 -35.21 59.18
CA PRO A 843 -15.17 -35.13 58.57
C PRO A 843 -14.98 -35.31 57.02
N THR A 844 -13.77 -35.00 56.52
CA THR A 844 -12.98 -35.61 55.39
C THR A 844 -13.58 -35.74 53.96
N SER A 845 -12.88 -35.38 52.87
CA SER A 845 -11.55 -35.90 52.48
C SER A 845 -10.92 -35.19 51.26
N SER A 846 -9.58 -35.05 51.23
CA SER A 846 -8.74 -35.18 50.03
C SER A 846 -7.26 -35.29 50.45
N ARG A 847 -6.49 -36.13 49.75
CA ARG A 847 -5.15 -36.60 50.13
C ARG A 847 -4.11 -36.02 49.15
N SER A 848 -2.93 -35.62 49.67
CA SER A 848 -1.55 -35.97 49.24
C SER A 848 -1.22 -36.09 47.73
N SER A 849 -0.02 -35.77 47.22
CA SER A 849 1.34 -35.74 47.82
C SER A 849 2.40 -35.24 46.82
N SER A 850 3.48 -34.62 47.31
CA SER A 850 4.90 -35.04 47.22
C SER A 850 5.80 -33.84 47.60
N SER A 851 7.01 -33.96 48.17
CA SER A 851 8.02 -35.04 48.08
C SER A 851 8.97 -35.11 49.31
N SER A 852 9.41 -36.33 49.67
CA SER A 852 10.74 -36.79 50.18
C SER A 852 11.73 -35.83 50.91
N SER A 853 12.56 -36.23 51.89
CA SER A 853 12.90 -37.54 52.50
C SER A 853 14.00 -37.41 53.57
N HIS A 854 14.01 -38.23 54.63
CA HIS A 854 15.24 -38.90 55.13
C HIS A 854 14.96 -40.08 56.10
N GLN A 855 15.90 -41.02 56.06
CA GLN A 855 16.05 -42.33 56.73
C GLN A 855 16.23 -42.19 58.26
N GLY A 856 16.11 -43.22 59.12
CA GLY A 856 16.56 -44.61 58.98
C GLY A 856 16.14 -45.53 60.16
N PRO A 857 16.86 -46.63 60.50
CA PRO A 857 16.20 -47.93 60.56
C PRO A 857 16.26 -48.72 61.89
N ARG A 858 15.27 -49.60 62.09
CA ARG A 858 15.46 -51.02 62.46
C ARG A 858 14.22 -51.85 62.14
#